data_AF-A0A368XAT5-F1
#
_entry.id   AF-A0A368XAT5-F1
#
_cell.length_a   1.000
_cell.length_b   1.000
_cell.length_c   1.000
_cell.angle_alpha   90.00
_cell.angle_beta   90.00
_cell.angle_gamma   90.00
#
_symmetry.space_group_name_H-M   'P 1'
#
loop_
_entity.id
_entity.type
_entity.pdbx_description
1 polymer ?
#
loop_
_entity_poly.entity_id
_entity_poly.type
_entity_poly.pdbx_seq_one_letter_code
_entity_poly.pdbx_strand_id
1 'polypeptide(L)'
;MMTLRAHTPAQALKSVLVVVGATLLLAACGGESTESLPNTSGNSGGIVYSGPAPATEDVSNFKRSVWDNLVTQDKCGSCHGADGQSPTFVNEQDVNSAYSQAKKIVNLSDPSDSLMVTKVAGGHNCWLSSNSACADILTTYITNWAGGGGSAKTVELRAPALKDPGATISLPAEPGLFATTVYPVLEQYCSECHSDGGQTPYIASADVNTAYDQARSRIDATVPADSRLVQRLRFDFHNCWDNDCVASANLMEMKILEMVEDLSATPVDPALVVSKAVELSADGLLANSGGRYEDNVIALYEFKAGEGQTAFDTSGIEPPLNLTLSGNVDWVGGWGIDLGPAGENSEGFMVPAGKAQGSTSASRKLHTQLTTSGEYSIEAWVAPGNITQEDARIVTYSGSATTRNVTLSQSLQRYEVLHRSTTSDENSAFATQDADMLLQATLQHVVVNYSPATGRQIFVNGEFSGDLDPDEGGLLTEWDDSFALVLGNETDGNSPWQGAIRMVAIHNRALTPQQIQANFEVGVGQKFYLLFGVSHLIDLPQSFIVFEVSQFDSYAYRFTSPFFISLDDSVEPSNIPLRGMRLGINGKEATVGQAWANLDVLLDADLYQPGVGQPLSPLGTIIALEGGPGIDEFFLTFDQIGSNQFARIEPAPLPQPEPADLPASPEIGLKTFDEINASMARMTGVATTHPDVSATYNTVKQQLPTVENIQGFLSSHQMAVTQMAIQYCDALVSSSQLRSDMFPGFNFSAPADSAFEHGGKSLIINPLISRFVGTNLASQPSTTDIETELGQLIDNLTVCDAGCSADRTETVVKATCAAVLGSATTLVQ
;
A
#
# COMPACT_ATOMS: atom_id res chain seq x y z
N MET A 1 80.12 23.06 -50.39
CA MET A 1 80.39 24.12 -49.40
C MET A 1 79.17 25.03 -49.36
N MET A 2 78.19 24.73 -48.51
CA MET A 2 76.91 25.44 -48.28
C MET A 2 75.98 24.43 -47.60
N THR A 3 75.11 24.70 -46.62
CA THR A 3 74.84 25.88 -45.78
C THR A 3 73.85 25.37 -44.73
N LEU A 4 73.99 25.80 -43.46
CA LEU A 4 72.97 25.61 -42.44
C LEU A 4 71.69 26.39 -42.81
N ARG A 5 70.51 25.78 -42.61
CA ARG A 5 69.25 26.49 -42.40
C ARG A 5 68.70 26.13 -41.02
N ALA A 6 68.67 27.12 -40.16
CA ALA A 6 67.97 27.09 -38.88
C ALA A 6 66.46 27.00 -39.10
N HIS A 7 65.77 26.14 -38.33
CA HIS A 7 64.33 26.22 -38.11
C HIS A 7 64.09 26.73 -36.69
N THR A 8 63.22 27.74 -36.60
CA THR A 8 62.84 28.47 -35.40
C THR A 8 61.90 27.63 -34.51
N PRO A 9 61.90 27.87 -33.18
CA PRO A 9 61.18 27.04 -32.19
C PRO A 9 59.64 27.16 -32.22
N ALA A 10 59.08 27.93 -33.15
CA ALA A 10 57.64 28.21 -33.22
C ALA A 10 56.81 27.07 -33.86
N GLN A 11 57.43 26.14 -34.60
CA GLN A 11 56.72 25.01 -35.21
C GLN A 11 56.63 23.79 -34.30
N ALA A 12 57.58 23.60 -33.38
CA ALA A 12 57.51 22.52 -32.39
C ALA A 12 56.36 22.74 -31.38
N LEU A 13 56.08 24.01 -31.02
CA LEU A 13 54.99 24.34 -30.10
C LEU A 13 53.59 24.13 -30.72
N LYS A 14 53.45 24.30 -32.05
CA LYS A 14 52.18 24.04 -32.74
C LYS A 14 51.88 22.54 -32.88
N SER A 15 52.90 21.71 -33.09
CA SER A 15 52.70 20.25 -33.13
C SER A 15 52.40 19.67 -31.74
N VAL A 16 52.94 20.25 -30.66
CA VAL A 16 52.61 19.85 -29.29
C VAL A 16 51.21 20.34 -28.88
N LEU A 17 50.81 21.56 -29.24
CA LEU A 17 49.44 22.04 -28.94
C LEU A 17 48.34 21.30 -29.72
N VAL A 18 48.61 20.81 -30.94
CA VAL A 18 47.62 20.04 -31.70
C VAL A 18 47.47 18.62 -31.16
N VAL A 19 48.53 18.01 -30.63
CA VAL A 19 48.47 16.67 -30.00
C VAL A 19 47.88 16.73 -28.58
N VAL A 20 48.14 17.82 -27.84
CA VAL A 20 47.52 18.07 -26.52
C VAL A 20 46.05 18.53 -26.65
N GLY A 21 45.71 19.27 -27.72
CA GLY A 21 44.32 19.65 -28.01
C GLY A 21 43.46 18.49 -28.51
N ALA A 22 44.03 17.55 -29.28
CA ALA A 22 43.32 16.35 -29.73
C ALA A 22 43.07 15.33 -28.59
N THR A 23 43.94 15.30 -27.57
CA THR A 23 43.73 14.45 -26.38
C THR A 23 42.70 15.02 -25.41
N LEU A 24 42.51 16.36 -25.38
CA LEU A 24 41.45 17.00 -24.59
C LEU A 24 40.05 16.92 -25.24
N LEU A 25 39.96 16.71 -26.56
CA LEU A 25 38.68 16.51 -27.27
C LEU A 25 38.23 15.04 -27.34
N LEU A 26 39.08 14.08 -26.98
CA LEU A 26 38.74 12.65 -26.87
C LEU A 26 38.35 12.21 -25.44
N ALA A 27 38.47 13.11 -24.45
CA ALA A 27 37.97 12.89 -23.08
C ALA A 27 36.54 13.43 -22.86
N ALA A 28 35.86 13.85 -23.93
CA ALA A 28 34.51 14.44 -23.90
C ALA A 28 33.45 13.61 -24.66
N CYS A 29 33.74 12.34 -24.96
CA CYS A 29 32.72 11.35 -25.27
C CYS A 29 32.63 10.39 -24.07
N GLY A 30 31.43 10.24 -23.51
CA GLY A 30 31.16 9.46 -22.30
C GLY A 30 31.81 8.08 -22.34
N GLY A 31 32.69 7.85 -21.36
CA GLY A 31 33.20 6.53 -21.07
C GLY A 31 32.08 5.70 -20.47
N GLU A 32 31.74 4.60 -21.13
CA GLU A 32 31.09 3.47 -20.48
C GLU A 32 31.82 3.20 -19.15
N SER A 33 31.04 2.98 -18.10
CA SER A 33 31.54 2.44 -16.84
C SER A 33 32.39 1.21 -17.17
N THR A 34 33.70 1.35 -17.04
CA THR A 34 34.59 0.21 -17.10
C THR A 34 34.22 -0.70 -15.93
N GLU A 35 33.45 -1.74 -16.23
CA GLU A 35 33.19 -2.84 -15.31
C GLU A 35 34.53 -3.34 -14.77
N SER A 36 34.64 -3.53 -13.46
CA SER A 36 35.66 -4.43 -12.97
C SER A 36 35.33 -5.80 -13.55
N LEU A 37 36.14 -6.27 -14.49
CA LEU A 37 36.06 -7.65 -14.95
C LEU A 37 35.99 -8.56 -13.70
N PRO A 38 35.04 -9.51 -13.63
CA PRO A 38 35.08 -10.54 -12.61
C PRO A 38 36.46 -11.17 -12.63
N ASN A 39 36.99 -11.55 -11.46
CA ASN A 39 38.19 -12.36 -11.42
C ASN A 39 37.89 -13.68 -12.15
N THR A 40 38.27 -13.76 -13.42
CA THR A 40 38.08 -14.91 -14.32
C THR A 40 39.09 -16.03 -14.03
N SER A 41 39.71 -16.05 -12.85
CA SER A 41 40.30 -17.27 -12.31
C SER A 41 39.20 -18.27 -11.93
N GLY A 42 38.42 -18.69 -12.91
CA GLY A 42 37.60 -19.89 -12.86
C GLY A 42 38.53 -21.09 -12.87
N ASN A 43 39.14 -21.39 -11.72
CA ASN A 43 39.62 -22.72 -11.46
C ASN A 43 38.42 -23.53 -10.96
N SER A 44 37.63 -24.07 -11.88
CA SER A 44 36.71 -25.19 -11.62
C SER A 44 37.50 -26.48 -11.33
N GLY A 45 38.49 -26.38 -10.45
CA GLY A 45 39.17 -27.52 -9.87
C GLY A 45 38.26 -28.14 -8.82
N GLY A 46 37.14 -28.73 -9.25
CA GLY A 46 36.32 -29.56 -8.38
C GLY A 46 37.23 -30.62 -7.76
N ILE A 47 37.33 -30.64 -6.43
CA ILE A 47 38.11 -31.66 -5.74
C ILE A 47 37.45 -33.01 -6.02
N VAL A 48 38.14 -33.85 -6.79
CA VAL A 48 37.70 -35.24 -7.00
C VAL A 48 37.98 -36.01 -5.72
N TYR A 49 36.93 -36.23 -4.94
CA TYR A 49 37.04 -36.97 -3.68
C TYR A 49 37.53 -38.40 -3.92
N SER A 50 38.64 -38.76 -3.25
CA SER A 50 39.28 -40.08 -3.37
C SER A 50 39.40 -40.82 -2.03
N GLY A 51 38.83 -40.25 -0.97
CA GLY A 51 38.82 -40.83 0.37
C GLY A 51 37.77 -41.95 0.56
N PRO A 52 37.64 -42.48 1.80
CA PRO A 52 36.64 -43.50 2.13
C PRO A 52 35.21 -43.04 1.85
N ALA A 53 34.33 -43.97 1.45
CA ALA A 53 32.91 -43.65 1.26
C ALA A 53 32.26 -43.12 2.56
N PRO A 54 31.20 -42.29 2.47
CA PRO A 54 30.41 -41.89 3.63
C PRO A 54 29.92 -43.12 4.43
N ALA A 55 30.18 -43.13 5.74
CA ALA A 55 29.84 -44.28 6.60
C ALA A 55 28.33 -44.38 6.92
N THR A 56 27.59 -43.28 6.81
CA THR A 56 26.14 -43.21 7.06
C THR A 56 25.46 -42.27 6.05
N GLU A 57 24.13 -42.34 5.95
CA GLU A 57 23.36 -41.39 5.14
C GLU A 57 23.54 -39.94 5.63
N ASP A 58 23.66 -39.74 6.94
CA ASP A 58 23.93 -38.40 7.50
C ASP A 58 25.31 -37.86 7.06
N VAL A 59 26.34 -38.70 7.00
CA VAL A 59 27.64 -38.30 6.42
C VAL A 59 27.51 -37.99 4.92
N SER A 60 26.66 -38.72 4.21
CA SER A 60 26.36 -38.45 2.79
C SER A 60 25.65 -37.09 2.61
N ASN A 61 24.70 -36.76 3.49
CA ASN A 61 24.03 -35.46 3.52
C ASN A 61 25.00 -34.33 3.86
N PHE A 62 25.79 -34.48 4.93
CA PHE A 62 26.87 -33.53 5.25
C PHE A 62 27.79 -33.29 4.06
N LYS A 63 28.19 -34.37 3.37
CA LYS A 63 29.08 -34.27 2.21
C LYS A 63 28.46 -33.37 1.13
N ARG A 64 27.22 -33.68 0.73
CA ARG A 64 26.51 -32.97 -0.34
C ARG A 64 26.17 -31.53 0.02
N SER A 65 25.76 -31.28 1.26
CA SER A 65 25.21 -30.00 1.68
C SER A 65 26.28 -29.02 2.16
N VAL A 66 27.36 -29.50 2.80
CA VAL A 66 28.38 -28.66 3.43
C VAL A 66 29.75 -28.87 2.82
N TRP A 67 30.26 -30.11 2.81
CA TRP A 67 31.65 -30.37 2.44
C TRP A 67 31.93 -30.04 0.97
N ASP A 68 31.09 -30.50 0.04
CA ASP A 68 31.25 -30.30 -1.41
C ASP A 68 31.29 -28.81 -1.77
N ASN A 69 30.60 -27.98 -0.98
CA ASN A 69 30.51 -26.54 -1.20
C ASN A 69 31.65 -25.73 -0.58
N LEU A 70 32.36 -26.27 0.43
CA LEU A 70 33.35 -25.54 1.23
C LEU A 70 34.79 -26.06 1.09
N VAL A 71 34.97 -27.27 0.53
CA VAL A 71 36.28 -27.92 0.40
C VAL A 71 37.23 -27.22 -0.58
N THR A 72 36.71 -26.33 -1.41
CA THR A 72 37.53 -25.60 -2.39
C THR A 72 38.49 -24.62 -1.70
N GLN A 73 39.62 -24.35 -2.34
CA GLN A 73 40.72 -23.57 -1.76
C GLN A 73 40.39 -22.07 -1.63
N ASP A 74 39.50 -21.57 -2.48
CA ASP A 74 38.96 -20.21 -2.45
C ASP A 74 37.93 -19.99 -1.32
N LYS A 75 37.54 -21.05 -0.62
CA LYS A 75 36.64 -21.02 0.54
C LYS A 75 37.36 -21.56 1.79
N CYS A 76 36.76 -22.53 2.49
CA CYS A 76 37.30 -23.03 3.76
C CYS A 76 38.46 -24.03 3.57
N GLY A 77 38.60 -24.64 2.39
CA GLY A 77 39.53 -25.74 2.11
C GLY A 77 41.01 -25.39 2.28
N SER A 78 41.38 -24.12 2.07
CA SER A 78 42.77 -23.67 2.26
C SER A 78 43.25 -23.68 3.70
N CYS A 79 42.31 -23.56 4.66
CA CYS A 79 42.62 -23.47 6.08
C CYS A 79 42.15 -24.69 6.86
N HIS A 80 41.00 -25.28 6.50
CA HIS A 80 40.34 -26.34 7.28
C HIS A 80 40.38 -27.73 6.61
N GLY A 81 41.28 -27.91 5.64
CA GLY A 81 41.61 -29.19 4.99
C GLY A 81 42.43 -30.15 5.87
N ALA A 82 42.87 -31.26 5.29
CA ALA A 82 43.56 -32.34 6.01
C ALA A 82 44.87 -31.90 6.69
N ASP A 83 45.64 -31.06 5.99
CA ASP A 83 46.91 -30.49 6.46
C ASP A 83 46.75 -29.08 7.06
N GLY A 84 45.51 -28.66 7.29
CA GLY A 84 45.14 -27.32 7.77
C GLY A 84 45.09 -27.17 9.29
N GLN A 85 44.48 -26.08 9.74
CA GLN A 85 44.20 -25.79 11.14
C GLN A 85 42.95 -26.53 11.64
N SER A 86 42.96 -26.89 12.93
CA SER A 86 41.78 -27.46 13.60
C SER A 86 40.70 -26.39 13.81
N PRO A 87 39.41 -26.70 13.63
CA PRO A 87 38.85 -27.99 13.21
C PRO A 87 38.98 -28.26 11.71
N THR A 88 39.36 -29.48 11.31
CA THR A 88 39.53 -29.89 9.90
C THR A 88 38.21 -30.39 9.30
N PHE A 89 37.17 -29.54 9.29
CA PHE A 89 35.81 -29.90 8.89
C PHE A 89 35.60 -30.00 7.37
N VAL A 90 36.60 -29.63 6.57
CA VAL A 90 36.64 -29.87 5.12
C VAL A 90 37.85 -30.72 4.74
N ASN A 91 38.24 -31.67 5.60
CA ASN A 91 39.31 -32.62 5.30
C ASN A 91 39.01 -33.38 4.00
N GLU A 92 39.88 -33.17 3.00
CA GLU A 92 39.71 -33.68 1.65
C GLU A 92 40.10 -35.15 1.48
N GLN A 93 40.82 -35.72 2.46
CA GLN A 93 41.29 -37.10 2.48
C GLN A 93 40.29 -38.08 3.12
N ASP A 94 39.44 -37.60 4.04
CA ASP A 94 38.41 -38.42 4.69
C ASP A 94 37.20 -37.60 5.17
N VAL A 95 36.08 -37.77 4.48
CA VAL A 95 34.81 -37.11 4.77
C VAL A 95 34.22 -37.52 6.13
N ASN A 96 34.50 -38.73 6.62
CA ASN A 96 33.98 -39.22 7.90
C ASN A 96 34.68 -38.49 9.08
N SER A 97 35.98 -38.26 8.92
CA SER A 97 36.77 -37.45 9.84
C SER A 97 36.34 -35.98 9.80
N ALA A 98 36.11 -35.43 8.60
CA ALA A 98 35.59 -34.08 8.40
C ALA A 98 34.24 -33.86 9.11
N TYR A 99 33.29 -34.76 8.90
CA TYR A 99 31.98 -34.78 9.55
C TYR A 99 32.09 -34.78 11.09
N SER A 100 33.02 -35.56 11.64
CA SER A 100 33.23 -35.65 13.09
C SER A 100 33.77 -34.34 13.69
N GLN A 101 34.48 -33.52 12.91
CA GLN A 101 34.90 -32.18 13.33
C GLN A 101 33.78 -31.15 13.14
N ALA A 102 33.03 -31.22 12.03
CA ALA A 102 31.90 -30.33 11.76
C ALA A 102 30.85 -30.36 12.88
N LYS A 103 30.50 -31.55 13.38
CA LYS A 103 29.54 -31.71 14.50
C LYS A 103 29.92 -31.01 15.81
N LYS A 104 31.17 -30.58 15.97
CA LYS A 104 31.60 -29.83 17.17
C LYS A 104 31.35 -28.33 17.07
N ILE A 105 31.11 -27.83 15.85
CA ILE A 105 31.00 -26.41 15.54
C ILE A 105 29.70 -26.05 14.82
N VAL A 106 28.86 -27.05 14.53
CA VAL A 106 27.56 -26.89 13.87
C VAL A 106 26.45 -27.25 14.85
N ASN A 107 25.45 -26.38 14.89
CA ASN A 107 24.18 -26.58 15.57
C ASN A 107 23.11 -26.90 14.51
N LEU A 108 22.73 -28.17 14.36
CA LEU A 108 21.71 -28.58 13.38
C LEU A 108 20.29 -28.15 13.79
N SER A 109 20.05 -27.95 15.08
CA SER A 109 18.82 -27.36 15.60
C SER A 109 18.74 -25.86 15.34
N ASP A 110 19.84 -25.12 15.36
CA ASP A 110 19.88 -23.72 14.97
C ASP A 110 21.08 -23.46 14.05
N PRO A 111 20.90 -23.66 12.73
CA PRO A 111 21.95 -23.46 11.74
C PRO A 111 22.61 -22.09 11.85
N SER A 112 21.84 -21.03 12.12
CA SER A 112 22.33 -19.65 12.18
C SER A 112 23.22 -19.38 13.40
N ASP A 113 22.98 -20.07 14.52
CA ASP A 113 23.80 -20.02 15.75
C ASP A 113 25.02 -20.95 15.70
N SER A 114 25.23 -21.68 14.59
CA SER A 114 26.42 -22.52 14.43
C SER A 114 27.70 -21.68 14.56
N LEU A 115 28.69 -22.17 15.32
CA LEU A 115 29.96 -21.47 15.52
C LEU A 115 30.64 -21.12 14.19
N MET A 116 30.51 -21.98 13.17
CA MET A 116 31.05 -21.67 11.84
C MET A 116 30.36 -20.47 11.17
N VAL A 117 29.04 -20.30 11.38
CA VAL A 117 28.25 -19.19 10.84
C VAL A 117 28.60 -17.90 11.57
N THR A 118 28.51 -17.90 12.90
CA THR A 118 28.77 -16.71 13.72
C THR A 118 30.21 -16.22 13.60
N LYS A 119 31.18 -17.12 13.41
CA LYS A 119 32.57 -16.74 13.12
C LYS A 119 32.73 -16.01 11.80
N VAL A 120 32.11 -16.50 10.72
CA VAL A 120 32.21 -15.88 9.40
C VAL A 120 31.42 -14.57 9.35
N ALA A 121 30.24 -14.52 9.99
CA ALA A 121 29.49 -13.29 10.20
C ALA A 121 30.34 -12.20 10.90
N GLY A 122 31.17 -12.60 11.87
CA GLY A 122 32.16 -11.74 12.55
C GLY A 122 33.40 -11.37 11.72
N GLY A 123 33.44 -11.66 10.41
CA GLY A 123 34.51 -11.26 9.50
C GLY A 123 35.61 -12.30 9.26
N HIS A 124 35.42 -13.56 9.66
CA HIS A 124 36.40 -14.60 9.45
C HIS A 124 36.40 -15.12 7.99
N ASN A 125 37.29 -14.57 7.15
CA ASN A 125 37.62 -15.10 5.81
C ASN A 125 36.40 -15.40 4.91
N CYS A 126 35.43 -14.48 4.86
CA CYS A 126 34.35 -14.57 3.87
C CYS A 126 34.90 -14.47 2.44
N TRP A 127 34.40 -15.32 1.54
CA TRP A 127 34.80 -15.36 0.12
C TRP A 127 33.99 -14.39 -0.76
N LEU A 128 33.01 -13.70 -0.19
CA LEU A 128 32.23 -12.63 -0.80
C LEU A 128 32.62 -11.29 -0.18
N SER A 129 32.15 -10.19 -0.78
CA SER A 129 32.32 -8.85 -0.21
C SER A 129 31.40 -8.57 0.99
N SER A 130 30.45 -9.45 1.30
CA SER A 130 29.52 -9.33 2.42
C SER A 130 29.64 -10.52 3.37
N ASN A 131 30.05 -10.26 4.62
CA ASN A 131 30.14 -11.27 5.66
C ASN A 131 28.76 -11.87 6.01
N SER A 132 27.69 -11.05 5.98
CA SER A 132 26.33 -11.54 6.19
C SER A 132 25.92 -12.50 5.08
N ALA A 133 26.23 -12.21 3.81
CA ALA A 133 25.95 -13.12 2.71
C ALA A 133 26.68 -14.47 2.84
N CYS A 134 27.95 -14.48 3.25
CA CYS A 134 28.66 -15.73 3.55
C CYS A 134 27.99 -16.49 4.70
N ALA A 135 27.58 -15.80 5.77
CA ALA A 135 26.91 -16.41 6.91
C ALA A 135 25.55 -17.00 6.53
N ASP A 136 24.76 -16.31 5.69
CA ASP A 136 23.49 -16.80 5.16
C ASP A 136 23.71 -18.07 4.31
N ILE A 137 24.70 -18.08 3.41
CA ILE A 137 25.02 -19.26 2.59
C ILE A 137 25.44 -20.45 3.46
N LEU A 138 26.25 -20.22 4.50
CA LEU A 138 26.62 -21.27 5.46
C LEU A 138 25.41 -21.78 6.23
N THR A 139 24.50 -20.88 6.62
CA THR A 139 23.23 -21.24 7.26
C THR A 139 22.41 -22.14 6.33
N THR A 140 22.29 -21.80 5.04
CA THR A 140 21.64 -22.63 4.01
C THR A 140 22.27 -24.02 3.90
N TYR A 141 23.60 -24.12 3.86
CA TYR A 141 24.30 -25.41 3.81
C TYR A 141 24.00 -26.30 5.02
N ILE A 142 23.96 -25.71 6.20
CA ILE A 142 23.68 -26.42 7.45
C ILE A 142 22.20 -26.81 7.55
N THR A 143 21.28 -25.95 7.11
CA THR A 143 19.84 -26.26 7.01
C THR A 143 19.60 -27.44 6.07
N ASN A 144 20.26 -27.45 4.91
CA ASN A 144 20.20 -28.56 3.96
C ASN A 144 20.81 -29.85 4.53
N TRP A 145 21.83 -29.75 5.38
CA TRP A 145 22.36 -30.92 6.10
C TRP A 145 21.36 -31.43 7.15
N ALA A 146 20.65 -30.55 7.85
CA ALA A 146 19.65 -30.92 8.84
C ALA A 146 18.39 -31.62 8.25
N GLY A 147 18.23 -31.64 6.92
CA GLY A 147 17.20 -32.43 6.23
C GLY A 147 16.12 -31.64 5.47
N GLY A 148 16.34 -30.35 5.18
CA GLY A 148 15.36 -29.50 4.46
C GLY A 148 14.29 -28.93 5.39
N GLY A 149 13.74 -27.77 5.03
CA GLY A 149 13.01 -26.82 5.90
C GLY A 149 11.64 -27.24 6.44
N GLY A 150 11.42 -28.51 6.79
CA GLY A 150 10.12 -29.07 7.20
C GLY A 150 9.79 -28.97 8.69
N SER A 151 10.52 -28.21 9.50
CA SER A 151 10.16 -28.01 10.90
C SER A 151 10.25 -26.53 11.23
N ALA A 152 9.10 -25.89 11.45
CA ALA A 152 9.03 -24.60 12.12
C ALA A 152 9.80 -24.74 13.45
N LYS A 153 10.93 -24.05 13.57
CA LYS A 153 11.75 -24.11 14.77
C LYS A 153 11.32 -22.99 15.69
N THR A 154 11.01 -23.35 16.92
CA THR A 154 10.70 -22.43 18.01
C THR A 154 11.96 -21.64 18.36
N VAL A 155 11.91 -20.32 18.17
CA VAL A 155 12.93 -19.39 18.66
C VAL A 155 13.01 -19.54 20.19
N GLU A 156 14.19 -19.85 20.72
CA GLU A 156 14.39 -19.90 22.18
C GLU A 156 14.38 -18.48 22.74
N LEU A 157 13.35 -18.16 23.53
CA LEU A 157 13.22 -16.85 24.15
C LEU A 157 14.25 -16.69 25.29
N ARG A 158 14.95 -15.55 25.29
CA ARG A 158 15.96 -15.18 26.30
C ARG A 158 15.64 -13.82 26.90
N ALA A 159 15.81 -13.70 28.21
CA ALA A 159 15.54 -12.45 28.91
C ALA A 159 16.50 -11.34 28.44
N PRO A 160 16.00 -10.15 28.06
CA PRO A 160 16.84 -9.00 27.77
C PRO A 160 17.41 -8.39 29.07
N ALA A 161 18.35 -7.46 28.93
CA ALA A 161 18.82 -6.67 30.07
C ALA A 161 17.69 -5.75 30.56
N LEU A 162 17.33 -5.85 31.84
CA LEU A 162 16.24 -5.04 32.38
C LEU A 162 16.69 -3.58 32.56
N LYS A 163 16.09 -2.68 31.80
CA LYS A 163 16.29 -1.23 31.89
C LYS A 163 14.96 -0.51 32.14
N ASP A 164 15.02 0.58 32.92
CA ASP A 164 13.87 1.47 33.07
C ASP A 164 13.77 2.38 31.84
N PRO A 165 12.55 2.76 31.40
CA PRO A 165 12.38 3.67 30.28
C PRO A 165 13.16 4.98 30.46
N GLY A 166 13.87 5.39 29.41
CA GLY A 166 14.65 6.61 29.34
C GLY A 166 13.80 7.88 29.36
N ALA A 167 14.46 9.00 29.64
CA ALA A 167 13.85 10.32 29.55
C ALA A 167 13.96 10.87 28.12
N THR A 168 12.91 11.48 27.61
CA THR A 168 12.92 12.09 26.27
C THR A 168 12.79 13.59 26.29
N ILE A 169 13.40 14.19 25.28
CA ILE A 169 13.19 15.59 24.94
C ILE A 169 11.92 15.66 24.08
N SER A 170 10.85 16.22 24.62
CA SER A 170 9.60 16.43 23.88
C SER A 170 9.54 17.85 23.33
N LEU A 171 9.29 17.98 22.02
CA LEU A 171 9.04 19.27 21.40
C LEU A 171 7.75 19.89 21.99
N PRO A 172 7.71 21.20 22.31
CA PRO A 172 6.52 21.86 22.86
C PRO A 172 5.28 21.76 21.95
N ALA A 173 4.07 21.88 22.51
CA ALA A 173 2.86 21.95 21.70
C ALA A 173 2.77 23.25 20.88
N GLU A 174 3.29 24.34 21.43
CA GLU A 174 3.30 25.65 20.78
C GLU A 174 4.50 25.80 19.84
N PRO A 175 4.35 26.46 18.66
CA PRO A 175 5.41 26.59 17.67
C PRO A 175 6.48 27.62 18.04
N GLY A 176 6.43 28.24 19.23
CA GLY A 176 7.28 29.39 19.57
C GLY A 176 8.78 29.17 19.37
N LEU A 177 9.31 28.03 19.80
CA LEU A 177 10.73 27.68 19.58
C LEU A 177 11.00 27.46 18.09
N PHE A 178 10.18 26.64 17.43
CA PHE A 178 10.27 26.34 15.99
C PHE A 178 10.24 27.60 15.12
N ALA A 179 9.35 28.56 15.44
CA ALA A 179 9.17 29.83 14.74
C ALA A 179 10.44 30.69 14.74
N THR A 180 11.26 30.57 15.78
CA THR A 180 12.49 31.37 15.94
C THR A 180 13.76 30.67 15.47
N THR A 181 13.73 29.35 15.27
CA THR A 181 14.92 28.55 14.95
C THR A 181 14.82 27.87 13.58
N VAL A 182 13.98 26.85 13.44
CA VAL A 182 13.91 25.98 12.26
C VAL A 182 13.06 26.60 11.15
N TYR A 183 11.94 27.23 11.51
CA TYR A 183 10.99 27.80 10.53
C TYR A 183 11.61 28.82 9.57
N PRO A 184 12.47 29.77 10.00
CA PRO A 184 13.11 30.71 9.08
C PRO A 184 13.95 30.03 7.99
N VAL A 185 14.57 28.89 8.29
CA VAL A 185 15.33 28.11 7.30
C VAL A 185 14.39 27.44 6.31
N LEU A 186 13.28 26.87 6.79
CA LEU A 186 12.27 26.24 5.94
C LEU A 186 11.55 27.26 5.05
N GLU A 187 11.23 28.45 5.57
CA GLU A 187 10.66 29.54 4.77
C GLU A 187 11.66 30.00 3.70
N GLN A 188 12.93 30.18 4.06
CA GLN A 188 13.93 30.69 3.12
C GLN A 188 14.23 29.72 1.97
N TYR A 189 14.25 28.42 2.26
CA TYR A 189 14.80 27.43 1.32
C TYR A 189 13.81 26.36 0.85
N CYS A 190 12.66 26.21 1.51
CA CYS A 190 11.69 25.16 1.20
C CYS A 190 10.34 25.71 0.74
N SER A 191 10.07 27.01 0.87
CA SER A 191 8.74 27.60 0.59
C SER A 191 8.31 27.50 -0.88
N GLU A 192 9.26 27.39 -1.83
CA GLU A 192 8.90 27.25 -3.26
C GLU A 192 8.14 25.96 -3.55
N CYS A 193 8.40 24.89 -2.79
CA CYS A 193 7.74 23.59 -2.96
C CYS A 193 6.83 23.22 -1.77
N HIS A 194 7.15 23.63 -0.55
CA HIS A 194 6.49 23.19 0.69
C HIS A 194 5.62 24.28 1.35
N SER A 195 5.17 25.28 0.58
CA SER A 195 4.20 26.30 1.02
C SER A 195 2.75 25.85 0.83
N ASP A 196 1.81 26.70 1.25
CA ASP A 196 0.37 26.46 1.10
C ASP A 196 -0.03 26.28 -0.37
N GLY A 197 -0.52 25.08 -0.70
CA GLY A 197 -0.87 24.71 -2.09
C GLY A 197 0.27 24.13 -2.91
N GLY A 198 1.45 23.94 -2.32
CA GLY A 198 2.57 23.18 -2.89
C GLY A 198 2.48 21.66 -2.65
N GLN A 199 3.64 21.01 -2.60
CA GLN A 199 3.79 19.60 -2.27
C GLN A 199 3.76 19.37 -0.76
N THR A 200 3.03 18.33 -0.33
CA THR A 200 3.04 17.90 1.07
C THR A 200 4.37 17.23 1.41
N PRO A 201 4.88 17.37 2.65
CA PRO A 201 4.29 18.12 3.78
C PRO A 201 4.46 19.64 3.67
N TYR A 202 3.52 20.43 4.20
CA TYR A 202 3.54 21.91 4.16
C TYR A 202 4.46 22.54 5.22
N ILE A 203 5.70 22.06 5.32
CA ILE A 203 6.69 22.45 6.35
C ILE A 203 7.15 23.91 6.24
N ALA A 204 6.85 24.58 5.13
CA ALA A 204 7.13 25.99 4.88
C ALA A 204 5.84 26.78 4.54
N SER A 205 4.70 26.36 5.10
CA SER A 205 3.44 27.10 5.07
C SER A 205 3.62 28.53 5.57
N ALA A 206 2.84 29.47 5.02
CA ALA A 206 2.83 30.86 5.50
C ALA A 206 2.20 30.99 6.91
N ASP A 207 1.45 29.97 7.35
CA ASP A 207 1.02 29.82 8.74
C ASP A 207 2.00 28.93 9.50
N VAL A 208 2.69 29.54 10.48
CA VAL A 208 3.69 28.85 11.30
C VAL A 208 3.10 27.69 12.12
N ASN A 209 1.82 27.73 12.48
CA ASN A 209 1.18 26.61 13.18
C ASN A 209 1.05 25.41 12.24
N THR A 210 0.54 25.64 11.03
CA THR A 210 0.46 24.63 9.97
C THR A 210 1.84 24.08 9.63
N ALA A 211 2.84 24.95 9.47
CA ALA A 211 4.22 24.54 9.22
C ALA A 211 4.79 23.69 10.36
N TYR A 212 4.55 24.08 11.62
CA TYR A 212 5.03 23.35 12.78
C TYR A 212 4.34 21.99 12.94
N ASP A 213 3.02 21.92 12.77
CA ASP A 213 2.27 20.66 12.82
C ASP A 213 2.76 19.68 11.76
N GLN A 214 3.15 20.19 10.58
CA GLN A 214 3.73 19.38 9.51
C GLN A 214 5.23 19.10 9.69
N ALA A 215 5.97 19.86 10.49
CA ALA A 215 7.40 19.66 10.71
C ALA A 215 7.73 18.87 11.98
N ARG A 216 6.89 18.95 13.03
CA ARG A 216 7.18 18.45 14.38
C ARG A 216 7.45 16.94 14.41
N SER A 217 6.73 16.14 13.63
CA SER A 217 6.95 14.69 13.54
C SER A 217 8.19 14.29 12.70
N ARG A 218 8.95 15.28 12.21
CA ARG A 218 10.13 15.11 11.34
C ARG A 218 11.39 15.68 11.99
N ILE A 219 11.28 16.14 13.24
CA ILE A 219 12.36 16.66 14.06
C ILE A 219 12.61 15.67 15.20
N ASP A 220 13.81 15.12 15.25
CA ASP A 220 14.30 14.37 16.40
C ASP A 220 14.94 15.36 17.39
N ALA A 221 14.33 15.48 18.56
CA ALA A 221 14.78 16.40 19.60
C ALA A 221 15.91 15.84 20.47
N THR A 222 16.16 14.53 20.41
CA THR A 222 17.19 13.83 21.18
C THR A 222 18.48 13.71 20.37
N VAL A 223 18.36 13.42 19.08
CA VAL A 223 19.47 13.35 18.12
C VAL A 223 19.17 14.23 16.90
N PRO A 224 19.43 15.55 16.98
CA PRO A 224 19.11 16.49 15.89
C PRO A 224 19.65 16.12 14.52
N ALA A 225 20.81 15.45 14.46
CA ALA A 225 21.39 14.95 13.22
C ALA A 225 20.46 13.98 12.47
N ASP A 226 19.65 13.21 13.20
CA ASP A 226 18.76 12.17 12.67
C ASP A 226 17.37 12.70 12.28
N SER A 227 17.10 13.98 12.55
CA SER A 227 15.89 14.65 12.07
C SER A 227 15.75 14.50 10.55
N ARG A 228 14.55 14.14 10.06
CA ARG A 228 14.30 13.95 8.61
C ARG A 228 14.64 15.20 7.79
N LEU A 229 14.45 16.39 8.36
CA LEU A 229 14.85 17.67 7.75
C LEU A 229 16.37 17.75 7.50
N VAL A 230 17.18 17.12 8.35
CA VAL A 230 18.65 17.06 8.24
C VAL A 230 19.06 15.92 7.31
N GLN A 231 18.50 14.73 7.50
CA GLN A 231 18.83 13.53 6.72
C GLN A 231 18.53 13.75 5.22
N ARG A 232 17.42 14.42 4.89
CA ARG A 232 17.07 14.79 3.50
C ARG A 232 18.13 15.65 2.83
N LEU A 233 18.73 16.57 3.58
CA LEU A 233 19.81 17.42 3.06
C LEU A 233 21.12 16.64 3.02
N ARG A 234 21.42 15.86 4.07
CA ARG A 234 22.72 15.21 4.27
C ARG A 234 22.96 14.01 3.36
N PHE A 235 21.93 13.19 3.17
CA PHE A 235 22.06 11.88 2.54
C PHE A 235 21.16 11.72 1.32
N ASP A 236 19.96 12.32 1.30
CA ASP A 236 19.09 12.29 0.12
C ASP A 236 19.44 13.40 -0.90
N PHE A 237 20.39 14.28 -0.57
CA PHE A 237 20.84 15.42 -1.38
C PHE A 237 19.68 16.31 -1.89
N HIS A 238 18.63 16.46 -1.07
CA HIS A 238 17.37 17.07 -1.47
C HIS A 238 17.46 18.60 -1.53
N ASN A 239 17.58 19.16 -2.75
CA ASN A 239 17.53 20.61 -3.01
C ASN A 239 18.44 21.43 -2.08
N CYS A 240 19.66 20.94 -1.87
CA CYS A 240 20.64 21.59 -1.02
C CYS A 240 21.03 22.97 -1.55
N TRP A 241 21.41 23.85 -0.64
CA TRP A 241 21.65 25.26 -0.95
C TRP A 241 23.13 25.46 -1.26
N ASP A 242 23.42 26.37 -2.19
CA ASP A 242 24.80 26.68 -2.65
C ASP A 242 25.60 25.44 -3.13
N ASN A 243 24.91 24.36 -3.51
CA ASN A 243 25.48 23.04 -3.87
C ASN A 243 26.32 22.39 -2.75
N ASP A 244 26.06 22.71 -1.48
CA ASP A 244 26.73 22.09 -0.32
C ASP A 244 25.69 21.47 0.63
N CYS A 245 25.38 20.21 0.36
CA CYS A 245 24.46 19.40 1.15
C CYS A 245 24.92 19.16 2.58
N VAL A 246 26.24 19.05 2.80
CA VAL A 246 26.80 18.90 4.15
C VAL A 246 26.61 20.20 4.93
N ALA A 247 26.87 21.36 4.32
CA ALA A 247 26.64 22.66 4.95
C ALA A 247 25.15 22.94 5.20
N SER A 248 24.28 22.59 4.26
CA SER A 248 22.83 22.74 4.40
C SER A 248 22.29 21.88 5.54
N ALA A 249 22.69 20.61 5.58
CA ALA A 249 22.35 19.70 6.67
C ALA A 249 22.88 20.18 8.03
N ASN A 250 24.15 20.62 8.08
CA ASN A 250 24.74 21.17 9.31
C ASN A 250 23.99 22.42 9.80
N LEU A 251 23.51 23.29 8.89
CA LEU A 251 22.72 24.46 9.28
C LEU A 251 21.35 24.03 9.84
N MET A 252 20.66 23.10 9.17
CA MET A 252 19.38 22.59 9.65
C MET A 252 19.53 21.89 11.01
N GLU A 253 20.56 21.05 11.16
CA GLU A 253 20.88 20.36 12.41
C GLU A 253 21.20 21.36 13.53
N MET A 254 21.99 22.38 13.24
CA MET A 254 22.29 23.45 14.18
C MET A 254 21.02 24.17 14.64
N LYS A 255 20.07 24.44 13.74
CA LYS A 255 18.82 25.11 14.11
C LYS A 255 17.89 24.21 14.92
N ILE A 256 17.92 22.90 14.69
CA ILE A 256 17.22 21.96 15.54
C ILE A 256 17.91 21.86 16.91
N LEU A 257 19.25 21.82 16.96
CA LEU A 257 20.00 21.88 18.21
C LEU A 257 19.64 23.13 19.02
N GLU A 258 19.64 24.32 18.40
CA GLU A 258 19.19 25.57 19.04
C GLU A 258 17.72 25.49 19.52
N MET A 259 16.85 24.79 18.78
CA MET A 259 15.45 24.62 19.16
C MET A 259 15.31 23.78 20.44
N VAL A 260 16.18 22.79 20.64
CA VAL A 260 16.04 21.78 21.70
C VAL A 260 17.03 21.92 22.84
N GLU A 261 18.01 22.83 22.75
CA GLU A 261 19.09 23.03 23.72
C GLU A 261 18.58 23.23 25.17
N ASP A 262 17.50 23.98 25.33
CA ASP A 262 16.89 24.28 26.64
C ASP A 262 15.78 23.31 27.05
N LEU A 263 15.47 22.31 26.22
CA LEU A 263 14.47 21.30 26.54
C LEU A 263 15.09 20.22 27.41
N SER A 264 14.62 20.11 28.65
CA SER A 264 15.04 19.05 29.54
C SER A 264 14.37 17.73 29.17
N ALA A 265 15.16 16.65 29.12
CA ALA A 265 14.61 15.30 29.02
C ALA A 265 13.64 15.06 30.19
N THR A 266 12.38 14.80 29.87
CA THR A 266 11.35 14.50 30.87
C THR A 266 11.32 12.99 31.05
N PRO A 267 11.52 12.46 32.27
CA PRO A 267 11.35 11.03 32.51
C PRO A 267 9.89 10.65 32.24
N VAL A 268 9.66 9.36 31.96
CA VAL A 268 8.30 8.81 31.93
C VAL A 268 7.55 9.23 33.19
N ASP A 269 6.29 9.66 33.04
CA ASP A 269 5.45 10.08 34.16
C ASP A 269 5.48 8.99 35.25
N PRO A 270 5.99 9.30 36.46
CA PRO A 270 6.16 8.30 37.52
C PRO A 270 4.82 7.76 38.04
N ALA A 271 3.68 8.37 37.69
CA ALA A 271 2.36 7.83 37.98
C ALA A 271 1.95 6.67 37.07
N LEU A 272 2.57 6.55 35.88
CA LEU A 272 2.29 5.45 34.96
C LEU A 272 2.79 4.13 35.53
N VAL A 273 1.98 3.08 35.35
CA VAL A 273 2.39 1.71 35.62
C VAL A 273 3.09 1.19 34.36
N VAL A 274 4.41 1.03 34.42
CA VAL A 274 5.24 0.76 33.22
C VAL A 274 6.03 -0.54 33.30
N SER A 275 6.19 -1.21 32.15
CA SER A 275 7.12 -2.32 31.99
C SER A 275 8.58 -1.82 31.98
N LYS A 276 9.52 -2.77 31.98
CA LYS A 276 10.90 -2.48 31.56
C LYS A 276 10.94 -2.18 30.06
N ALA A 277 11.92 -1.40 29.66
CA ALA A 277 12.09 -0.95 28.30
C ALA A 277 13.01 -1.89 27.49
N VAL A 278 12.87 -1.87 26.18
CA VAL A 278 13.60 -2.72 25.22
C VAL A 278 13.91 -1.91 23.96
N GLU A 279 15.04 -2.19 23.33
CA GLU A 279 15.44 -1.62 22.04
C GLU A 279 15.51 -2.73 20.98
N LEU A 280 15.09 -2.44 19.74
CA LEU A 280 15.01 -3.47 18.70
C LEU A 280 16.37 -4.11 18.38
N SER A 281 17.43 -3.30 18.21
CA SER A 281 18.75 -3.81 17.81
C SER A 281 19.52 -4.46 18.96
N ALA A 282 19.45 -3.90 20.17
CA ALA A 282 20.15 -4.43 21.33
C ALA A 282 19.43 -5.61 22.01
N ASP A 283 18.10 -5.58 22.11
CA ASP A 283 17.31 -6.52 22.92
C ASP A 283 16.44 -7.47 22.08
N GLY A 284 16.31 -7.24 20.77
CA GLY A 284 15.51 -8.05 19.86
C GLY A 284 16.11 -9.43 19.60
N LEU A 285 15.31 -10.48 19.82
CA LEU A 285 15.67 -11.84 19.44
C LEU A 285 15.18 -12.11 18.02
N LEU A 286 16.09 -12.40 17.09
CA LEU A 286 15.72 -12.70 15.71
C LEU A 286 14.71 -13.84 15.65
N ALA A 287 13.54 -13.56 15.08
CA ALA A 287 12.44 -14.49 14.95
C ALA A 287 12.42 -15.23 13.60
N ASN A 288 13.39 -14.97 12.73
CA ASN A 288 13.48 -15.47 11.36
C ASN A 288 13.89 -16.96 11.24
N SER A 289 13.88 -17.74 12.33
CA SER A 289 14.40 -19.10 12.33
C SER A 289 13.41 -20.12 11.75
N GLY A 290 13.36 -20.21 10.43
CA GLY A 290 12.80 -21.34 9.68
C GLY A 290 11.27 -21.36 9.56
N GLY A 291 10.76 -22.45 8.96
CA GLY A 291 9.33 -22.65 8.69
C GLY A 291 8.92 -22.37 7.23
N ARG A 292 9.73 -21.64 6.47
CA ARG A 292 9.56 -21.53 5.01
C ARG A 292 9.94 -22.85 4.34
N TYR A 293 9.13 -23.26 3.38
CA TYR A 293 9.49 -24.27 2.39
C TYR A 293 10.51 -23.69 1.42
N GLU A 294 11.77 -24.07 1.60
CA GLU A 294 12.91 -23.62 0.79
C GLU A 294 13.55 -24.75 -0.02
N ASP A 295 12.97 -25.95 0.03
CA ASP A 295 13.39 -27.03 -0.85
C ASP A 295 13.17 -26.59 -2.32
N ASN A 296 14.07 -27.03 -3.20
CA ASN A 296 14.06 -26.72 -4.64
C ASN A 296 14.40 -25.26 -5.00
N VAL A 297 14.72 -24.40 -4.03
CA VAL A 297 15.23 -23.05 -4.30
C VAL A 297 16.58 -23.14 -5.02
N ILE A 298 16.68 -22.48 -6.17
CA ILE A 298 17.90 -22.43 -7.00
C ILE A 298 18.49 -21.02 -7.12
N ALA A 299 17.76 -20.00 -6.69
CA ALA A 299 18.22 -18.62 -6.49
C ALA A 299 17.39 -17.97 -5.38
N LEU A 300 18.04 -17.26 -4.44
CA LEU A 300 17.39 -16.62 -3.30
C LEU A 300 17.98 -15.23 -3.02
N TYR A 301 17.15 -14.21 -3.02
CA TYR A 301 17.50 -12.83 -2.69
C TYR A 301 16.61 -12.35 -1.55
N GLU A 302 17.18 -12.24 -0.37
CA GLU A 302 16.51 -11.65 0.81
C GLU A 302 16.98 -10.21 1.08
N PHE A 303 17.95 -9.71 0.31
CA PHE A 303 18.44 -8.33 0.41
C PHE A 303 18.97 -7.97 1.82
N LYS A 304 19.59 -8.94 2.49
CA LYS A 304 20.19 -8.80 3.84
C LYS A 304 21.49 -8.00 3.89
N ALA A 305 22.14 -7.77 2.74
CA ALA A 305 23.39 -7.02 2.70
C ALA A 305 23.19 -5.57 3.16
N GLY A 306 22.07 -4.93 2.80
CA GLY A 306 21.69 -3.60 3.29
C GLY A 306 22.55 -2.44 2.77
N GLU A 307 23.63 -2.72 2.05
CA GLU A 307 24.56 -1.74 1.51
C GLU A 307 25.27 -2.25 0.25
N GLY A 308 25.93 -1.34 -0.46
CA GLY A 308 26.65 -1.64 -1.71
C GLY A 308 25.72 -1.84 -2.90
N GLN A 309 26.27 -2.36 -4.00
CA GLN A 309 25.59 -2.50 -5.29
C GLN A 309 25.36 -3.97 -5.68
N THR A 310 25.33 -4.88 -4.71
CA THR A 310 25.18 -6.32 -4.98
C THR A 310 24.14 -6.94 -4.09
N ALA A 311 23.10 -7.52 -4.70
CA ALA A 311 22.21 -8.45 -4.03
C ALA A 311 22.75 -9.88 -4.23
N PHE A 312 23.12 -10.54 -3.12
CA PHE A 312 23.74 -11.85 -3.17
C PHE A 312 22.70 -12.96 -3.30
N ASP A 313 22.99 -13.94 -4.15
CA ASP A 313 22.26 -15.20 -4.20
C ASP A 313 22.69 -16.08 -3.04
N THR A 314 21.78 -16.26 -2.08
CA THR A 314 22.02 -17.00 -0.83
C THR A 314 21.43 -18.41 -0.85
N SER A 315 20.95 -18.88 -2.02
CA SER A 315 20.40 -20.23 -2.20
C SER A 315 21.41 -21.36 -1.96
N GLY A 316 22.71 -21.03 -1.97
CA GLY A 316 23.79 -22.00 -1.87
C GLY A 316 24.00 -22.84 -3.14
N ILE A 317 23.29 -22.58 -4.24
CA ILE A 317 23.44 -23.32 -5.49
C ILE A 317 24.42 -22.62 -6.43
N GLU A 318 25.47 -23.34 -6.83
CA GLU A 318 26.53 -22.84 -7.72
C GLU A 318 26.14 -22.90 -9.21
N PRO A 319 26.60 -21.96 -10.05
CA PRO A 319 27.25 -20.70 -9.65
C PRO A 319 26.24 -19.75 -8.98
N PRO A 320 26.68 -18.89 -8.02
CA PRO A 320 25.81 -17.89 -7.43
C PRO A 320 25.32 -16.91 -8.49
N LEU A 321 24.02 -16.66 -8.53
CA LEU A 321 23.40 -15.68 -9.42
C LEU A 321 23.32 -14.31 -8.74
N ASN A 322 24.44 -13.74 -8.32
CA ASN A 322 24.41 -12.40 -7.72
C ASN A 322 23.88 -11.36 -8.71
N LEU A 323 23.08 -10.42 -8.21
CA LEU A 323 22.50 -9.33 -9.00
C LEU A 323 23.24 -8.02 -8.71
N THR A 324 23.61 -7.31 -9.77
CA THR A 324 24.14 -5.95 -9.68
C THR A 324 22.99 -4.96 -9.63
N LEU A 325 22.99 -4.10 -8.60
CA LEU A 325 22.05 -2.99 -8.44
C LEU A 325 22.54 -1.79 -9.27
N SER A 326 21.65 -1.14 -10.01
CA SER A 326 21.97 -0.01 -10.89
C SER A 326 20.77 0.91 -11.10
N GLY A 327 21.01 2.19 -11.41
CA GLY A 327 19.95 3.19 -11.56
C GLY A 327 19.46 3.70 -10.19
N ASN A 328 18.21 4.15 -10.15
CA ASN A 328 17.56 4.65 -8.94
C ASN A 328 17.12 3.48 -8.03
N VAL A 329 18.07 2.95 -7.24
CA VAL A 329 17.86 1.82 -6.32
C VAL A 329 18.35 2.19 -4.93
N ASP A 330 17.51 2.01 -3.93
CA ASP A 330 17.86 2.19 -2.52
C ASP A 330 17.65 0.89 -1.73
N TRP A 331 18.35 0.75 -0.59
CA TRP A 331 18.11 -0.34 0.35
C TRP A 331 16.97 0.02 1.30
N VAL A 332 16.15 -0.97 1.65
CA VAL A 332 15.03 -0.78 2.58
C VAL A 332 15.38 -1.35 3.96
N GLY A 333 15.10 -0.59 5.01
CA GLY A 333 15.26 -1.04 6.41
C GLY A 333 14.43 -2.30 6.69
N GLY A 334 15.00 -3.26 7.44
CA GLY A 334 14.35 -4.56 7.67
C GLY A 334 14.48 -5.55 6.51
N TRP A 335 15.48 -5.36 5.64
CA TRP A 335 15.80 -6.12 4.42
C TRP A 335 14.92 -5.80 3.22
N GLY A 336 15.53 -5.51 2.08
CA GLY A 336 14.82 -5.22 0.82
C GLY A 336 15.56 -4.20 -0.03
N ILE A 337 15.03 -3.97 -1.23
CA ILE A 337 15.43 -2.89 -2.12
C ILE A 337 14.19 -2.13 -2.60
N ASP A 338 14.32 -0.81 -2.79
CA ASP A 338 13.31 0.04 -3.41
C ASP A 338 13.80 0.45 -4.80
N LEU A 339 12.90 0.35 -5.79
CA LEU A 339 13.19 0.59 -7.19
C LEU A 339 12.41 1.83 -7.61
N GLY A 340 13.13 2.92 -7.88
CA GLY A 340 12.56 4.21 -8.21
C GLY A 340 12.47 4.46 -9.72
N PRO A 341 11.67 5.46 -10.14
CA PRO A 341 11.64 5.90 -11.53
C PRO A 341 12.96 6.53 -11.95
N ALA A 342 13.17 6.67 -13.26
CA ALA A 342 14.25 7.51 -13.78
C ALA A 342 14.05 8.96 -13.31
N GLY A 343 15.13 9.62 -12.93
CA GLY A 343 15.09 10.98 -12.38
C GLY A 343 16.42 11.70 -12.51
N GLU A 344 16.39 13.01 -12.31
CA GLU A 344 17.60 13.82 -12.26
C GLU A 344 18.14 13.83 -10.83
N ASN A 345 19.42 13.54 -10.63
CA ASN A 345 20.03 13.68 -9.33
C ASN A 345 20.36 15.15 -9.01
N SER A 346 20.82 15.41 -7.79
CA SER A 346 21.18 16.75 -7.31
C SER A 346 22.28 17.47 -8.13
N GLU A 347 23.00 16.75 -8.98
CA GLU A 347 24.08 17.26 -9.82
C GLU A 347 23.64 17.50 -11.28
N GLY A 348 22.36 17.26 -11.57
CA GLY A 348 21.79 17.41 -12.90
C GLY A 348 22.03 16.23 -13.84
N PHE A 349 22.49 15.09 -13.31
CA PHE A 349 22.65 13.87 -14.09
C PHE A 349 21.38 13.03 -14.09
N MET A 350 20.97 12.61 -15.28
CA MET A 350 19.88 11.64 -15.44
C MET A 350 20.31 10.28 -14.90
N VAL A 351 19.65 9.84 -13.84
CA VAL A 351 19.73 8.50 -13.27
C VAL A 351 18.62 7.65 -13.90
N PRO A 352 18.95 6.52 -14.54
CA PRO A 352 17.94 5.58 -15.04
C PRO A 352 17.05 5.01 -13.92
N ALA A 353 15.90 4.47 -14.29
CA ALA A 353 15.05 3.74 -13.33
C ALA A 353 15.82 2.58 -12.69
N GLY A 354 15.45 2.24 -11.45
CA GLY A 354 16.11 1.20 -10.68
C GLY A 354 16.03 -0.17 -11.35
N LYS A 355 17.11 -0.95 -11.21
CA LYS A 355 17.20 -2.33 -11.73
C LYS A 355 18.20 -3.16 -10.94
N ALA A 356 17.88 -4.43 -10.67
CA ALA A 356 18.82 -5.44 -10.21
C ALA A 356 19.01 -6.51 -11.28
N GLN A 357 20.23 -6.76 -11.75
CA GLN A 357 20.47 -7.65 -12.90
C GLN A 357 21.62 -8.63 -12.66
N GLY A 358 21.37 -9.91 -12.95
CA GLY A 358 22.39 -10.95 -12.97
C GLY A 358 23.16 -10.98 -14.29
N SER A 359 24.36 -11.58 -14.28
CA SER A 359 25.09 -11.86 -15.52
C SER A 359 24.40 -12.96 -16.33
N THR A 360 24.51 -12.94 -17.65
CA THR A 360 23.97 -13.99 -18.53
C THR A 360 24.62 -15.35 -18.27
N SER A 361 25.91 -15.36 -17.93
CA SER A 361 26.66 -16.59 -17.61
C SER A 361 26.16 -17.26 -16.32
N ALA A 362 25.92 -16.50 -15.25
CA ALA A 362 25.35 -17.04 -14.03
C ALA A 362 23.85 -17.39 -14.20
N SER A 363 23.10 -16.58 -14.97
CA SER A 363 21.66 -16.79 -15.20
C SER A 363 21.37 -18.10 -15.94
N ARG A 364 22.33 -18.61 -16.71
CA ARG A 364 22.29 -19.95 -17.35
C ARG A 364 21.92 -21.08 -16.38
N LYS A 365 22.26 -20.93 -15.08
CA LYS A 365 21.83 -21.86 -14.02
C LYS A 365 20.31 -22.08 -14.03
N LEU A 366 19.53 -21.01 -14.21
CA LEU A 366 18.07 -21.08 -14.28
C LEU A 366 17.63 -21.93 -15.47
N HIS A 367 18.15 -21.65 -16.67
CA HIS A 367 17.86 -22.47 -17.84
C HIS A 367 18.16 -23.96 -17.57
N THR A 368 19.38 -24.29 -17.10
CA THR A 368 19.77 -25.69 -16.86
C THR A 368 18.85 -26.38 -15.86
N GLN A 369 18.57 -25.74 -14.72
CA GLN A 369 17.76 -26.36 -13.64
C GLN A 369 16.29 -26.47 -14.03
N LEU A 370 15.71 -25.39 -14.59
CA LEU A 370 14.28 -25.31 -14.88
C LEU A 370 13.88 -26.15 -16.11
N THR A 371 14.72 -26.20 -17.15
CA THR A 371 14.46 -27.08 -18.30
C THR A 371 14.64 -28.55 -17.96
N THR A 372 15.50 -28.88 -16.99
CA THR A 372 15.68 -30.25 -16.50
C THR A 372 14.48 -30.73 -15.68
N SER A 373 13.90 -29.88 -14.84
CA SER A 373 12.68 -30.21 -14.09
C SER A 373 11.42 -30.15 -14.95
N GLY A 374 11.37 -29.25 -15.92
CA GLY A 374 10.21 -28.96 -16.76
C GLY A 374 9.14 -28.11 -16.08
N GLU A 375 9.41 -27.59 -14.89
CA GLU A 375 8.48 -26.83 -14.04
C GLU A 375 9.25 -25.86 -13.14
N TYR A 376 8.58 -24.83 -12.66
CA TYR A 376 9.19 -23.80 -11.80
C TYR A 376 8.18 -23.07 -10.93
N SER A 377 8.71 -22.36 -9.94
CA SER A 377 8.00 -21.29 -9.24
C SER A 377 8.87 -20.04 -9.14
N ILE A 378 8.24 -18.88 -9.32
CA ILE A 378 8.81 -17.57 -8.96
C ILE A 378 8.01 -17.09 -7.75
N GLU A 379 8.66 -16.99 -6.59
CA GLU A 379 8.08 -16.46 -5.36
C GLU A 379 8.68 -15.08 -5.09
N ALA A 380 7.84 -14.08 -4.82
CA ALA A 380 8.29 -12.73 -4.54
C ALA A 380 7.45 -12.07 -3.45
N TRP A 381 8.09 -11.27 -2.60
CA TRP A 381 7.42 -10.34 -1.69
C TRP A 381 7.66 -8.92 -2.18
N VAL A 382 6.58 -8.28 -2.67
CA VAL A 382 6.65 -7.00 -3.36
C VAL A 382 5.62 -6.01 -2.82
N ALA A 383 5.98 -4.74 -2.77
CA ALA A 383 5.08 -3.64 -2.50
C ALA A 383 5.10 -2.69 -3.70
N PRO A 384 4.16 -2.80 -4.66
CA PRO A 384 4.04 -1.88 -5.77
C PRO A 384 3.95 -0.43 -5.29
N GLY A 385 4.74 0.48 -5.88
CA GLY A 385 4.73 1.90 -5.50
C GLY A 385 3.40 2.59 -5.80
N ASN A 386 2.63 2.09 -6.78
CA ASN A 386 1.27 2.51 -7.09
C ASN A 386 0.55 1.43 -7.93
N ILE A 387 -0.75 1.62 -8.13
CA ILE A 387 -1.65 0.72 -8.89
C ILE A 387 -1.87 1.16 -10.35
N THR A 388 -1.08 2.11 -10.85
CA THR A 388 -1.26 2.73 -12.18
C THR A 388 -0.14 2.40 -13.17
N GLN A 389 0.81 1.55 -12.79
CA GLN A 389 1.94 1.19 -13.65
C GLN A 389 1.49 0.24 -14.76
N GLU A 390 2.00 0.41 -15.97
CA GLU A 390 1.71 -0.46 -17.11
C GLU A 390 3.01 -0.98 -17.71
N ASP A 391 2.97 -2.19 -18.26
CA ASP A 391 4.15 -2.89 -18.80
C ASP A 391 5.34 -2.91 -17.83
N ALA A 392 5.06 -3.04 -16.53
CA ALA A 392 6.07 -2.85 -15.48
C ALA A 392 6.64 -4.20 -15.02
N ARG A 393 7.93 -4.47 -15.28
CA ARG A 393 8.57 -5.77 -15.04
C ARG A 393 9.02 -5.93 -13.58
N ILE A 394 8.41 -6.84 -12.84
CA ILE A 394 8.79 -7.13 -11.45
C ILE A 394 9.97 -8.10 -11.42
N VAL A 395 9.83 -9.26 -12.09
CA VAL A 395 10.87 -10.28 -12.25
C VAL A 395 10.86 -10.75 -13.70
N THR A 396 11.99 -10.72 -14.40
CA THR A 396 12.08 -11.20 -15.79
C THR A 396 13.34 -11.98 -16.05
N TYR A 397 13.22 -13.08 -16.80
CA TYR A 397 14.34 -13.85 -17.36
C TYR A 397 14.26 -13.74 -18.89
N SER A 398 14.94 -12.73 -19.42
CA SER A 398 14.74 -12.25 -20.79
C SER A 398 16.03 -11.77 -21.45
N GLY A 399 15.99 -11.69 -22.79
CA GLY A 399 17.00 -11.02 -23.60
C GLY A 399 16.57 -9.62 -24.01
N SER A 400 15.26 -9.39 -24.17
CA SER A 400 14.67 -8.10 -24.53
C SER A 400 13.19 -8.02 -24.15
N ALA A 401 12.61 -6.85 -24.33
CA ALA A 401 11.17 -6.59 -24.18
C ALA A 401 10.26 -7.42 -25.09
N THR A 402 10.77 -8.21 -26.03
CA THR A 402 9.96 -9.12 -26.87
C THR A 402 10.52 -10.52 -26.98
N THR A 403 11.68 -10.79 -26.35
CA THR A 403 12.35 -12.09 -26.40
C THR A 403 12.69 -12.52 -24.98
N ARG A 404 11.96 -13.51 -24.48
CA ARG A 404 11.99 -13.91 -23.06
C ARG A 404 11.70 -15.38 -22.85
N ASN A 405 12.09 -15.88 -21.69
CA ASN A 405 11.65 -17.19 -21.19
C ASN A 405 10.45 -17.03 -20.26
N VAL A 406 10.53 -16.12 -19.29
CA VAL A 406 9.45 -15.85 -18.34
C VAL A 406 9.54 -14.43 -17.77
N THR A 407 8.39 -13.81 -17.50
CA THR A 407 8.25 -12.51 -16.84
C THR A 407 7.04 -12.52 -15.92
N LEU A 408 7.20 -12.04 -14.70
CA LEU A 408 6.15 -11.53 -13.82
C LEU A 408 6.14 -9.99 -13.92
N SER A 409 5.00 -9.42 -14.29
CA SER A 409 4.82 -7.97 -14.43
C SER A 409 3.52 -7.46 -13.82
N GLN A 410 3.43 -6.14 -13.72
CA GLN A 410 2.24 -5.40 -13.35
C GLN A 410 1.67 -4.68 -14.57
N SER A 411 0.35 -4.70 -14.70
CA SER A 411 -0.38 -3.76 -15.54
C SER A 411 -1.63 -3.28 -14.78
N LEU A 412 -1.66 -2.00 -14.42
CA LEU A 412 -2.63 -1.41 -13.51
C LEU A 412 -2.76 -2.22 -12.22
N GLN A 413 -3.95 -2.78 -11.94
CA GLN A 413 -4.27 -3.58 -10.75
C GLN A 413 -4.21 -5.10 -11.00
N ARG A 414 -3.56 -5.55 -12.10
CA ARG A 414 -3.36 -6.97 -12.38
C ARG A 414 -1.89 -7.39 -12.32
N TYR A 415 -1.67 -8.62 -11.87
CA TYR A 415 -0.44 -9.34 -12.11
C TYR A 415 -0.52 -10.04 -13.46
N GLU A 416 0.57 -9.99 -14.22
CA GLU A 416 0.69 -10.58 -15.55
C GLU A 416 1.90 -11.51 -15.63
N VAL A 417 1.73 -12.63 -16.34
CA VAL A 417 2.77 -13.63 -16.58
C VAL A 417 2.92 -13.84 -18.08
N LEU A 418 4.09 -13.48 -18.59
CA LEU A 418 4.51 -13.75 -19.97
C LEU A 418 5.48 -14.92 -19.94
N HIS A 419 5.28 -15.92 -20.79
CA HIS A 419 5.98 -17.19 -20.66
C HIS A 419 6.13 -17.90 -22.01
N ARG A 420 7.34 -18.38 -22.30
CA ARG A 420 7.65 -19.19 -23.47
C ARG A 420 7.52 -20.68 -23.17
N SER A 421 6.81 -21.42 -24.00
CA SER A 421 6.84 -22.89 -24.02
C SER A 421 6.48 -23.40 -25.40
N THR A 422 6.58 -24.70 -25.62
CA THR A 422 6.17 -25.32 -26.91
C THR A 422 4.70 -25.10 -27.28
N THR A 423 3.88 -24.61 -26.36
CA THR A 423 2.43 -24.39 -26.52
C THR A 423 2.00 -22.94 -26.28
N SER A 424 2.90 -22.05 -25.85
CA SER A 424 2.59 -20.65 -25.52
C SER A 424 3.47 -19.66 -26.28
N ASP A 425 2.91 -18.50 -26.62
CA ASP A 425 3.66 -17.38 -27.17
C ASP A 425 4.26 -16.54 -26.04
N GLU A 426 5.57 -16.25 -26.13
CA GLU A 426 6.33 -15.55 -25.09
C GLU A 426 5.85 -14.11 -24.82
N ASN A 427 5.01 -13.54 -25.68
CA ASN A 427 4.45 -12.20 -25.55
C ASN A 427 2.94 -12.19 -25.27
N SER A 428 2.32 -13.35 -25.11
CA SER A 428 0.91 -13.48 -24.75
C SER A 428 0.74 -13.61 -23.24
N ALA A 429 0.15 -12.57 -22.62
CA ALA A 429 0.00 -12.50 -21.18
C ALA A 429 -1.11 -13.43 -20.66
N PHE A 430 -0.81 -14.17 -19.61
CA PHE A 430 -1.79 -14.71 -18.68
C PHE A 430 -1.85 -13.78 -17.47
N ALA A 431 -3.05 -13.35 -17.06
CA ALA A 431 -3.20 -12.28 -16.09
C ALA A 431 -4.37 -12.55 -15.13
N THR A 432 -4.31 -11.93 -13.96
CA THR A 432 -5.45 -11.86 -13.05
C THR A 432 -6.55 -10.98 -13.63
N GLN A 433 -7.82 -11.25 -13.31
CA GLN A 433 -8.95 -10.44 -13.80
C GLN A 433 -8.93 -9.01 -13.24
N ASP A 434 -9.25 -8.03 -14.11
CA ASP A 434 -9.29 -6.61 -13.75
C ASP A 434 -10.29 -6.31 -12.61
N ALA A 435 -11.42 -7.01 -12.59
CA ALA A 435 -12.49 -6.79 -11.63
C ALA A 435 -12.10 -7.18 -10.19
N ASP A 436 -11.12 -8.09 -10.04
CA ASP A 436 -10.71 -8.61 -8.74
C ASP A 436 -9.71 -7.67 -8.04
N MET A 437 -9.05 -6.79 -8.81
CA MET A 437 -8.08 -5.81 -8.31
C MET A 437 -7.05 -6.42 -7.36
N LEU A 438 -6.54 -7.62 -7.68
CA LEU A 438 -5.69 -8.38 -6.75
C LEU A 438 -4.37 -7.68 -6.44
N LEU A 439 -3.81 -6.89 -7.37
CA LEU A 439 -2.62 -6.10 -7.11
C LEU A 439 -2.96 -4.80 -6.39
N GLN A 440 -2.31 -4.56 -5.26
CA GLN A 440 -2.50 -3.41 -4.39
C GLN A 440 -1.15 -2.74 -4.09
N ALA A 441 -1.16 -1.44 -3.79
CA ALA A 441 0.04 -0.69 -3.39
C ALA A 441 0.42 -0.94 -1.91
N THR A 442 0.52 -2.21 -1.53
CA THR A 442 0.87 -2.70 -0.19
C THR A 442 1.79 -3.91 -0.32
N LEU A 443 2.49 -4.31 0.74
CA LEU A 443 3.31 -5.52 0.71
C LEU A 443 2.44 -6.77 0.46
N GLN A 444 2.72 -7.48 -0.63
CA GLN A 444 2.02 -8.68 -1.06
C GLN A 444 3.00 -9.81 -1.33
N HIS A 445 2.57 -11.02 -1.01
CA HIS A 445 3.24 -12.26 -1.40
C HIS A 445 2.67 -12.72 -2.74
N VAL A 446 3.51 -12.86 -3.76
CA VAL A 446 3.09 -13.24 -5.10
C VAL A 446 3.87 -14.47 -5.53
N VAL A 447 3.17 -15.51 -5.96
CA VAL A 447 3.81 -16.72 -6.50
C VAL A 447 3.27 -17.02 -7.89
N VAL A 448 4.17 -17.18 -8.84
CA VAL A 448 3.88 -17.72 -10.17
C VAL A 448 4.36 -19.16 -10.20
N ASN A 449 3.44 -20.09 -10.41
CA ASN A 449 3.75 -21.50 -10.66
C ASN A 449 3.61 -21.82 -12.15
N TYR A 450 4.43 -22.75 -12.63
CA TYR A 450 4.21 -23.40 -13.90
C TYR A 450 4.53 -24.89 -13.81
N SER A 451 3.62 -25.73 -14.32
CA SER A 451 3.91 -27.12 -14.65
C SER A 451 3.21 -27.53 -15.95
N PRO A 452 3.68 -28.54 -16.68
CA PRO A 452 2.98 -29.05 -17.85
C PRO A 452 1.58 -29.62 -17.55
N ALA A 453 1.29 -29.95 -16.29
CA ALA A 453 0.01 -30.49 -15.87
C ALA A 453 -1.04 -29.40 -15.58
N THR A 454 -0.62 -28.23 -15.11
CA THR A 454 -1.50 -27.17 -14.62
C THR A 454 -1.41 -25.86 -15.41
N GLY A 455 -0.41 -25.70 -16.29
CA GLY A 455 -0.11 -24.42 -16.91
C GLY A 455 0.42 -23.40 -15.89
N ARG A 456 0.35 -22.11 -16.25
CA ARG A 456 0.67 -20.98 -15.36
C ARG A 456 -0.42 -20.83 -14.31
N GLN A 457 -0.02 -20.50 -13.08
CA GLN A 457 -0.92 -20.16 -11.99
C GLN A 457 -0.36 -18.96 -11.23
N ILE A 458 -1.22 -18.03 -10.81
CA ILE A 458 -0.87 -16.88 -9.98
C ILE A 458 -1.50 -17.07 -8.60
N PHE A 459 -0.70 -16.86 -7.56
CA PHE A 459 -1.15 -16.82 -6.18
C PHE A 459 -0.80 -15.46 -5.59
N VAL A 460 -1.73 -14.88 -4.84
CA VAL A 460 -1.55 -13.61 -4.13
C VAL A 460 -1.91 -13.82 -2.67
N ASN A 461 -0.98 -13.49 -1.76
CA ASN A 461 -1.13 -13.63 -0.31
C ASN A 461 -1.51 -15.05 0.14
N GLY A 462 -0.83 -16.07 -0.41
CA GLY A 462 -1.09 -17.47 -0.09
C GLY A 462 -2.24 -18.11 -0.88
N GLU A 463 -3.11 -17.32 -1.49
CA GLU A 463 -4.34 -17.79 -2.14
C GLU A 463 -4.21 -17.86 -3.68
N PHE A 464 -4.78 -18.90 -4.29
CA PHE A 464 -4.84 -19.03 -5.75
C PHE A 464 -5.80 -17.99 -6.34
N SER A 465 -5.40 -17.27 -7.39
CA SER A 465 -6.24 -16.22 -7.99
C SER A 465 -7.53 -16.74 -8.61
N GLY A 466 -7.57 -18.04 -8.97
CA GLY A 466 -8.73 -18.66 -9.63
C GLY A 466 -8.72 -18.53 -11.16
N ASP A 467 -7.80 -17.75 -11.72
CA ASP A 467 -7.66 -17.57 -13.15
C ASP A 467 -7.05 -18.81 -13.81
N LEU A 468 -7.63 -19.22 -14.94
CA LEU A 468 -7.19 -20.40 -15.67
C LEU A 468 -6.32 -19.98 -16.86
N ASP A 469 -5.16 -20.62 -17.00
CA ASP A 469 -4.27 -20.39 -18.13
C ASP A 469 -5.00 -20.72 -19.45
N PRO A 470 -5.08 -19.78 -20.41
CA PRO A 470 -5.68 -20.06 -21.72
C PRO A 470 -4.81 -20.99 -22.59
N ASP A 471 -3.51 -21.11 -22.30
CA ASP A 471 -2.60 -21.98 -23.05
C ASP A 471 -2.53 -23.38 -22.42
N GLU A 472 -2.37 -24.42 -23.25
CA GLU A 472 -2.10 -25.76 -22.74
C GLU A 472 -0.69 -25.85 -22.12
N GLY A 473 -0.49 -26.74 -21.16
CA GLY A 473 0.85 -27.02 -20.61
C GLY A 473 1.82 -27.52 -21.68
N GLY A 474 3.06 -27.02 -21.65
CA GLY A 474 4.07 -27.25 -22.68
C GLY A 474 5.43 -27.62 -22.09
N LEU A 475 6.41 -27.84 -22.96
CA LEU A 475 7.79 -28.10 -22.55
C LEU A 475 8.60 -26.79 -22.56
N LEU A 476 9.58 -26.70 -21.66
CA LEU A 476 10.50 -25.57 -21.57
C LEU A 476 11.73 -25.72 -22.49
N THR A 477 11.73 -26.70 -23.40
CA THR A 477 12.88 -27.06 -24.24
C THR A 477 13.32 -25.97 -25.22
N GLU A 478 12.48 -24.95 -25.43
CA GLU A 478 12.75 -23.80 -26.31
C GLU A 478 13.26 -22.57 -25.54
N TRP A 479 13.53 -22.72 -24.25
CA TRP A 479 14.11 -21.64 -23.46
C TRP A 479 15.53 -21.33 -23.91
N ASP A 480 15.86 -20.03 -23.94
CA ASP A 480 17.19 -19.57 -24.29
C ASP A 480 18.08 -19.50 -23.04
N ASP A 481 19.33 -19.93 -23.17
CA ASP A 481 20.29 -20.00 -22.07
C ASP A 481 21.24 -18.80 -21.98
N SER A 482 21.06 -17.83 -22.89
CA SER A 482 21.85 -16.60 -22.99
C SER A 482 21.21 -15.38 -22.31
N PHE A 483 20.02 -15.52 -21.76
CA PHE A 483 19.27 -14.44 -21.12
C PHE A 483 19.79 -14.10 -19.71
N ALA A 484 19.35 -12.96 -19.18
CA ALA A 484 19.70 -12.51 -17.84
C ALA A 484 18.45 -12.47 -16.94
N LEU A 485 18.62 -12.80 -15.66
CA LEU A 485 17.60 -12.51 -14.65
C LEU A 485 17.67 -11.03 -14.26
N VAL A 486 16.53 -10.36 -14.26
CA VAL A 486 16.38 -8.93 -13.94
C VAL A 486 15.19 -8.73 -13.00
N LEU A 487 15.36 -7.87 -12.00
CA LEU A 487 14.30 -7.39 -11.11
C LEU A 487 14.05 -5.89 -11.32
N GLY A 488 12.79 -5.50 -11.32
CA GLY A 488 12.31 -4.11 -11.39
C GLY A 488 12.40 -3.42 -12.75
N ASN A 489 12.88 -4.11 -13.79
CA ASN A 489 12.93 -3.55 -15.15
C ASN A 489 13.16 -4.67 -16.18
N GLU A 490 13.26 -4.30 -17.45
CA GLU A 490 13.75 -5.13 -18.56
C GLU A 490 15.27 -4.97 -18.75
N THR A 491 15.90 -5.88 -19.51
CA THR A 491 17.34 -5.82 -19.84
C THR A 491 17.75 -4.50 -20.47
N ASP A 492 16.87 -3.89 -21.28
CA ASP A 492 17.09 -2.62 -21.97
C ASP A 492 16.74 -1.37 -21.14
N GLY A 493 16.10 -1.55 -19.97
CA GLY A 493 15.71 -0.47 -19.06
C GLY A 493 14.40 0.25 -19.38
N ASN A 494 13.62 -0.20 -20.37
CA ASN A 494 12.46 0.53 -20.90
C ASN A 494 11.10 0.13 -20.30
N SER A 495 11.05 -0.90 -19.45
CA SER A 495 9.82 -1.38 -18.82
C SER A 495 9.95 -1.36 -17.28
N PRO A 496 10.23 -0.18 -16.68
CA PRO A 496 10.55 -0.06 -15.26
C PRO A 496 9.32 -0.35 -14.39
N TRP A 497 9.55 -1.11 -13.32
CA TRP A 497 8.62 -1.27 -12.23
C TRP A 497 9.12 -0.50 -11.00
N GLN A 498 8.19 0.20 -10.36
CA GLN A 498 8.44 1.03 -9.18
C GLN A 498 7.86 0.37 -7.94
N GLY A 499 8.64 0.35 -6.87
CA GLY A 499 8.23 -0.18 -5.57
C GLY A 499 9.33 -0.97 -4.89
N ALA A 500 8.96 -1.58 -3.76
CA ALA A 500 9.90 -2.31 -2.94
C ALA A 500 9.83 -3.83 -3.16
N ILE A 501 10.98 -4.49 -3.20
CA ILE A 501 11.12 -5.94 -3.21
C ILE A 501 11.80 -6.36 -1.90
N ARG A 502 11.11 -7.18 -1.11
CA ARG A 502 11.61 -7.71 0.17
C ARG A 502 12.28 -9.06 0.03
N MET A 503 11.84 -9.87 -0.94
CA MET A 503 12.42 -11.17 -1.23
C MET A 503 12.06 -11.64 -2.64
N VAL A 504 12.96 -12.36 -3.30
CA VAL A 504 12.68 -13.16 -4.51
C VAL A 504 13.35 -14.53 -4.37
N ALA A 505 12.58 -15.60 -4.62
CA ALA A 505 13.08 -16.96 -4.75
C ALA A 505 12.64 -17.58 -6.08
N ILE A 506 13.54 -18.35 -6.70
CA ILE A 506 13.22 -19.17 -7.86
C ILE A 506 13.36 -20.63 -7.47
N HIS A 507 12.29 -21.41 -7.63
CA HIS A 507 12.28 -22.85 -7.38
C HIS A 507 12.31 -23.61 -8.69
N ASN A 508 13.02 -24.74 -8.73
CA ASN A 508 13.00 -25.66 -9.88
C ASN A 508 11.85 -26.68 -9.84
N ARG A 509 10.83 -26.43 -9.02
CA ARG A 509 9.60 -27.21 -8.91
C ARG A 509 8.43 -26.27 -8.75
N ALA A 510 7.25 -26.66 -9.25
CA ALA A 510 6.01 -25.97 -8.89
C ALA A 510 5.70 -26.23 -7.41
N LEU A 511 5.45 -25.17 -6.64
CA LEU A 511 5.06 -25.26 -5.25
C LEU A 511 3.60 -25.73 -5.11
N THR A 512 3.31 -26.55 -4.11
CA THR A 512 1.91 -26.89 -3.79
C THR A 512 1.22 -25.69 -3.13
N PRO A 513 -0.13 -25.57 -3.22
CA PRO A 513 -0.86 -24.52 -2.52
C PRO A 513 -0.57 -24.49 -1.00
N GLN A 514 -0.34 -25.65 -0.38
CA GLN A 514 0.01 -25.74 1.04
C GLN A 514 1.41 -25.19 1.33
N GLN A 515 2.38 -25.40 0.43
CA GLN A 515 3.73 -24.83 0.55
C GLN A 515 3.70 -23.30 0.38
N ILE A 516 2.91 -22.82 -0.58
CA ILE A 516 2.72 -21.38 -0.81
C ILE A 516 2.07 -20.72 0.40
N GLN A 517 1.02 -21.31 0.95
CA GLN A 517 0.36 -20.83 2.16
C GLN A 517 1.31 -20.83 3.36
N ALA A 518 2.09 -21.90 3.56
CA ALA A 518 3.08 -21.97 4.63
C ALA A 518 4.14 -20.85 4.50
N ASN A 519 4.64 -20.60 3.28
CA ASN A 519 5.58 -19.51 3.02
C ASN A 519 4.97 -18.12 3.25
N PHE A 520 3.68 -17.95 2.93
CA PHE A 520 2.95 -16.72 3.21
C PHE A 520 2.82 -16.46 4.72
N GLU A 521 2.41 -17.48 5.49
CA GLU A 521 2.19 -17.39 6.94
C GLU A 521 3.47 -17.04 7.71
N VAL A 522 4.63 -17.55 7.26
CA VAL A 522 5.92 -17.19 7.86
C VAL A 522 6.27 -15.72 7.60
N GLY A 523 5.89 -15.18 6.43
CA GLY A 523 6.17 -13.80 6.04
C GLY A 523 7.58 -13.59 5.48
N VAL A 524 8.01 -12.33 5.49
CA VAL A 524 9.30 -11.85 4.98
C VAL A 524 9.86 -10.73 5.87
N GLY A 525 11.12 -10.40 5.67
CA GLY A 525 11.81 -9.29 6.32
C GLY A 525 12.32 -9.66 7.71
N GLN A 526 13.09 -8.75 8.31
CA GLN A 526 13.67 -8.96 9.61
C GLN A 526 12.62 -8.84 10.73
N LYS A 527 12.37 -9.93 11.45
CA LYS A 527 11.44 -10.04 12.58
C LYS A 527 12.21 -10.28 13.87
N PHE A 528 11.69 -9.74 14.96
CA PHE A 528 12.25 -9.83 16.29
C PHE A 528 11.17 -10.16 17.31
N TYR A 529 11.52 -10.89 18.36
CA TYR A 529 10.76 -10.89 19.60
C TYR A 529 11.32 -9.84 20.55
N LEU A 530 10.46 -8.94 21.01
CA LEU A 530 10.76 -7.97 22.07
C LEU A 530 10.04 -8.35 23.36
N LEU A 531 10.81 -8.56 24.43
CA LEU A 531 10.34 -9.06 25.73
C LEU A 531 10.30 -7.93 26.77
N PHE A 532 9.12 -7.35 26.97
CA PHE A 532 8.89 -6.29 27.95
C PHE A 532 8.78 -6.88 29.36
N GLY A 533 9.78 -6.63 30.20
CA GLY A 533 9.81 -7.16 31.56
C GLY A 533 8.71 -6.60 32.45
N VAL A 534 7.90 -7.47 33.06
CA VAL A 534 6.79 -7.09 33.97
C VAL A 534 6.87 -7.73 35.35
N SER A 535 7.92 -8.51 35.63
CA SER A 535 8.11 -9.20 36.93
C SER A 535 8.14 -8.28 38.15
N HIS A 536 8.41 -6.98 37.98
CA HIS A 536 8.37 -6.01 39.08
C HIS A 536 6.96 -5.48 39.37
N LEU A 537 6.01 -5.71 38.46
CA LEU A 537 4.60 -5.31 38.57
C LEU A 537 3.71 -6.44 39.07
N ILE A 538 4.14 -7.68 38.86
CA ILE A 538 3.41 -8.89 39.25
C ILE A 538 4.36 -9.77 40.04
N ASP A 539 3.88 -10.37 41.13
CA ASP A 539 4.69 -11.18 42.05
C ASP A 539 5.01 -12.59 41.46
N LEU A 540 5.45 -12.61 40.19
CA LEU A 540 5.75 -13.80 39.39
C LEU A 540 7.12 -13.60 38.71
N PRO A 541 8.11 -14.49 38.94
CA PRO A 541 9.46 -14.31 38.42
C PRO A 541 9.51 -14.48 36.90
N GLN A 542 10.55 -13.88 36.30
CA GLN A 542 10.90 -13.97 34.87
C GLN A 542 9.71 -13.79 33.91
N SER A 543 8.78 -12.93 34.27
CA SER A 543 7.56 -12.61 33.53
C SER A 543 7.75 -11.45 32.55
N PHE A 544 7.28 -11.66 31.32
CA PHE A 544 7.39 -10.74 30.19
C PHE A 544 6.08 -10.68 29.41
N ILE A 545 5.81 -9.52 28.79
CA ILE A 545 4.89 -9.42 27.65
C ILE A 545 5.76 -9.38 26.40
N VAL A 546 5.49 -10.24 25.43
CA VAL A 546 6.32 -10.41 24.24
C VAL A 546 5.56 -9.99 23.01
N PHE A 547 6.20 -9.26 22.11
CA PHE A 547 5.67 -8.90 20.80
C PHE A 547 6.54 -9.47 19.69
N GLU A 548 5.92 -9.89 18.58
CA GLU A 548 6.61 -9.98 17.29
C GLU A 548 6.70 -8.57 16.70
N VAL A 549 7.91 -8.15 16.35
CA VAL A 549 8.23 -6.80 15.88
C VAL A 549 9.05 -6.86 14.61
N SER A 550 8.71 -6.07 13.61
CA SER A 550 9.51 -5.91 12.39
C SER A 550 9.58 -4.44 11.99
N GLN A 551 10.65 -4.04 11.29
CA GLN A 551 10.61 -2.78 10.55
C GLN A 551 9.64 -2.94 9.39
N PHE A 552 8.55 -2.18 9.41
CA PHE A 552 7.49 -2.26 8.40
C PHE A 552 7.94 -1.63 7.08
N ASP A 553 8.55 -0.47 7.19
CA ASP A 553 9.20 0.31 6.13
C ASP A 553 10.31 1.17 6.75
N SER A 554 10.86 2.11 5.99
CA SER A 554 11.90 3.03 6.46
C SER A 554 11.41 4.07 7.49
N TYR A 555 10.13 4.06 7.88
CA TYR A 555 9.48 5.07 8.71
C TYR A 555 8.66 4.50 9.87
N ALA A 556 8.51 3.18 9.97
CA ALA A 556 7.68 2.59 11.00
C ALA A 556 8.05 1.15 11.37
N TYR A 557 7.66 0.79 12.59
CA TYR A 557 7.66 -0.57 13.11
C TYR A 557 6.27 -1.17 13.08
N ARG A 558 6.18 -2.47 12.87
CA ARG A 558 4.96 -3.26 13.03
C ARG A 558 5.10 -4.10 14.29
N PHE A 559 4.17 -3.94 15.22
CA PHE A 559 4.05 -4.74 16.45
C PHE A 559 2.81 -5.63 16.35
N THR A 560 2.96 -6.94 16.56
CA THR A 560 1.86 -7.90 16.45
C THR A 560 1.93 -9.03 17.47
N SER A 561 0.81 -9.72 17.64
CA SER A 561 0.70 -11.00 18.36
C SER A 561 1.24 -10.96 19.81
N PRO A 562 0.80 -10.00 20.66
CA PRO A 562 1.25 -9.98 22.04
C PRO A 562 0.86 -11.24 22.81
N PHE A 563 1.80 -11.78 23.58
CA PHE A 563 1.55 -12.87 24.52
C PHE A 563 2.30 -12.64 25.85
N PHE A 564 1.75 -13.18 26.93
CA PHE A 564 2.40 -13.21 28.24
C PHE A 564 3.21 -14.51 28.38
N ILE A 565 4.44 -14.43 28.91
CA ILE A 565 5.25 -15.61 29.22
C ILE A 565 6.07 -15.42 30.50
N SER A 566 6.22 -16.48 31.29
CA SER A 566 7.32 -16.61 32.24
C SER A 566 8.41 -17.53 31.65
N LEU A 567 9.67 -17.07 31.68
CA LEU A 567 10.80 -17.91 31.28
C LEU A 567 11.25 -18.88 32.38
N ASP A 568 10.56 -18.91 33.51
CA ASP A 568 10.69 -19.97 34.53
C ASP A 568 9.55 -20.98 34.31
N ASP A 569 9.88 -22.13 33.72
CA ASP A 569 8.91 -23.19 33.41
C ASP A 569 8.26 -23.83 34.66
N SER A 570 8.69 -23.47 35.88
CA SER A 570 8.13 -23.97 37.13
C SER A 570 7.02 -23.10 37.70
N VAL A 571 6.71 -21.94 37.08
CA VAL A 571 5.69 -21.01 37.56
C VAL A 571 4.61 -20.75 36.51
N GLU A 572 3.39 -20.52 36.99
CA GLU A 572 2.21 -20.22 36.16
C GLU A 572 1.48 -18.99 36.72
N PRO A 573 0.89 -18.13 35.87
CA PRO A 573 0.08 -17.02 36.33
C PRO A 573 -1.21 -17.51 37.00
N SER A 574 -1.73 -16.77 37.97
CA SER A 574 -3.00 -17.09 38.60
C SER A 574 -3.76 -15.82 38.96
N ASN A 575 -4.93 -15.64 38.34
CA ASN A 575 -5.86 -14.55 38.59
C ASN A 575 -5.21 -13.15 38.61
N ILE A 576 -4.41 -12.83 37.59
CA ILE A 576 -3.75 -11.52 37.44
C ILE A 576 -4.50 -10.70 36.37
N PRO A 577 -5.26 -9.66 36.73
CA PRO A 577 -5.93 -8.80 35.76
C PRO A 577 -4.92 -7.99 34.94
N LEU A 578 -5.15 -7.87 33.62
CA LEU A 578 -4.38 -7.03 32.71
C LEU A 578 -5.34 -6.18 31.88
N ARG A 579 -5.34 -4.87 32.10
CA ARG A 579 -6.25 -3.91 31.46
C ARG A 579 -5.52 -2.72 30.87
N GLY A 580 -6.01 -2.28 29.71
CA GLY A 580 -5.59 -1.08 29.00
C GLY A 580 -4.08 -1.00 28.79
N MET A 581 -3.58 -1.75 27.80
CA MET A 581 -2.16 -1.81 27.49
C MET A 581 -1.83 -0.84 26.35
N ARG A 582 -0.85 0.04 26.54
CA ARG A 582 -0.39 0.98 25.49
C ARG A 582 1.11 0.83 25.28
N LEU A 583 1.55 1.11 24.05
CA LEU A 583 2.97 1.13 23.69
C LEU A 583 3.53 2.54 23.91
N GLY A 584 4.63 2.63 24.64
CA GLY A 584 5.49 3.79 24.71
C GLY A 584 6.68 3.66 23.78
N ILE A 585 7.11 4.79 23.23
CA ILE A 585 8.33 4.94 22.45
C ILE A 585 9.08 6.15 23.01
N ASN A 586 10.37 5.99 23.26
CA ASN A 586 11.28 7.04 23.72
C ASN A 586 10.62 7.86 24.84
N GLY A 587 10.45 7.28 26.03
CA GLY A 587 9.97 8.00 27.22
C GLY A 587 8.54 8.58 27.20
N LYS A 588 7.74 8.36 26.15
CA LYS A 588 6.34 8.82 26.07
C LYS A 588 5.43 7.73 25.47
N GLU A 589 4.12 7.81 25.73
CA GLU A 589 3.16 6.96 25.02
C GLU A 589 3.09 7.35 23.54
N ALA A 590 3.07 6.37 22.63
CA ALA A 590 2.87 6.64 21.22
C ALA A 590 1.49 7.30 20.99
N THR A 591 1.43 8.37 20.21
CA THR A 591 0.21 9.15 20.00
C THR A 591 -0.81 8.45 19.09
N VAL A 592 -0.35 7.52 18.27
CA VAL A 592 -1.13 6.70 17.34
C VAL A 592 -0.70 5.24 17.46
N GLY A 593 -1.51 4.31 16.95
CA GLY A 593 -1.18 2.89 16.96
C GLY A 593 -1.44 2.18 18.31
N GLN A 594 -2.35 2.70 19.14
CA GLN A 594 -2.66 2.11 20.45
C GLN A 594 -3.71 1.00 20.37
N ALA A 595 -3.44 -0.07 19.62
CA ALA A 595 -4.38 -1.16 19.35
C ALA A 595 -4.85 -1.91 20.60
N TRP A 596 -4.06 -1.94 21.68
CA TRP A 596 -4.35 -2.67 22.91
C TRP A 596 -4.86 -1.78 24.06
N ALA A 597 -5.18 -0.51 23.77
CA ALA A 597 -5.66 0.45 24.76
C ALA A 597 -6.94 0.01 25.50
N ASN A 598 -7.73 -0.89 24.89
CA ASN A 598 -8.97 -1.45 25.43
C ASN A 598 -8.83 -2.93 25.82
N LEU A 599 -7.61 -3.46 25.94
CA LEU A 599 -7.38 -4.83 26.38
C LEU A 599 -8.00 -5.03 27.77
N ASP A 600 -8.74 -6.13 27.98
CA ASP A 600 -9.24 -6.57 29.29
C ASP A 600 -9.18 -8.09 29.33
N VAL A 601 -8.09 -8.61 29.90
CA VAL A 601 -7.82 -10.05 29.96
C VAL A 601 -7.37 -10.45 31.37
N LEU A 602 -7.50 -11.74 31.69
CA LEU A 602 -7.03 -12.33 32.93
C LEU A 602 -5.87 -13.27 32.60
N LEU A 603 -4.70 -13.07 33.22
CA LEU A 603 -3.60 -14.02 33.14
C LEU A 603 -3.83 -15.11 34.18
N ASP A 604 -3.96 -16.35 33.71
CA ASP A 604 -4.34 -17.49 34.53
C ASP A 604 -3.81 -18.82 33.96
N ALA A 605 -3.60 -19.81 34.83
CA ALA A 605 -3.04 -21.10 34.48
C ALA A 605 -3.88 -21.84 33.42
N ASP A 606 -5.20 -21.68 33.43
CA ASP A 606 -6.10 -22.32 32.46
C ASP A 606 -5.90 -21.83 31.01
N LEU A 607 -5.27 -20.66 30.82
CA LEU A 607 -5.01 -20.03 29.52
C LEU A 607 -3.51 -19.97 29.18
N TYR A 608 -2.67 -20.49 30.05
CA TYR A 608 -1.21 -20.43 29.95
C TYR A 608 -0.62 -21.80 29.64
N GLN A 609 0.33 -21.85 28.71
CA GLN A 609 1.10 -23.06 28.42
C GLN A 609 2.59 -22.83 28.70
N PRO A 610 3.24 -23.61 29.58
CA PRO A 610 4.69 -23.51 29.81
C PRO A 610 5.50 -23.62 28.50
N GLY A 611 6.52 -22.77 28.36
CA GLY A 611 7.33 -22.62 27.14
C GLY A 611 6.67 -21.93 25.95
N VAL A 612 5.35 -21.70 25.97
CA VAL A 612 4.59 -21.05 24.86
C VAL A 612 3.98 -19.72 25.30
N GLY A 613 3.47 -19.65 26.53
CA GLY A 613 2.80 -18.47 27.10
C GLY A 613 1.28 -18.47 26.95
N GLN A 614 0.68 -17.31 27.17
CA GLN A 614 -0.74 -17.01 27.03
C GLN A 614 -0.93 -15.88 26.00
N PRO A 615 -1.58 -16.14 24.83
CA PRO A 615 -1.90 -15.09 23.87
C PRO A 615 -2.80 -14.00 24.49
N LEU A 616 -2.50 -12.73 24.23
CA LEU A 616 -3.26 -11.59 24.77
C LEU A 616 -4.22 -10.99 23.74
N SER A 617 -3.79 -10.87 22.48
CA SER A 617 -4.59 -10.28 21.41
C SER A 617 -4.11 -10.73 20.03
N PRO A 618 -5.01 -10.95 19.06
CA PRO A 618 -4.63 -11.17 17.67
C PRO A 618 -4.34 -9.85 16.92
N LEU A 619 -4.58 -8.68 17.54
CA LEU A 619 -4.42 -7.39 16.88
C LEU A 619 -2.94 -7.04 16.66
N GLY A 620 -2.71 -6.29 15.60
CA GLY A 620 -1.44 -5.68 15.25
C GLY A 620 -1.54 -4.17 15.11
N THR A 621 -0.41 -3.47 15.18
CA THR A 621 -0.37 -2.03 14.98
C THR A 621 0.95 -1.57 14.36
N ILE A 622 0.95 -0.34 13.85
CA ILE A 622 2.12 0.33 13.30
C ILE A 622 2.47 1.52 14.19
N ILE A 623 3.74 1.65 14.50
CA ILE A 623 4.31 2.69 15.36
C ILE A 623 5.36 3.41 14.54
N ALA A 624 5.27 4.73 14.48
CA ALA A 624 6.24 5.53 13.75
C ALA A 624 7.64 5.32 14.33
N LEU A 625 8.62 5.20 13.44
CA LEU A 625 10.04 5.24 13.76
C LEU A 625 10.41 6.69 14.10
N GLU A 626 11.16 6.88 15.19
CA GLU A 626 11.63 8.21 15.61
C GLU A 626 13.14 8.32 15.40
N GLY A 627 13.95 7.74 16.29
CA GLY A 627 15.41 7.72 16.22
C GLY A 627 15.99 6.50 15.50
N GLY A 628 15.18 5.51 15.13
CA GLY A 628 15.62 4.33 14.39
C GLY A 628 15.95 3.12 15.25
N PRO A 629 16.15 1.94 14.64
CA PRO A 629 16.10 0.64 15.35
C PRO A 629 17.21 0.41 16.38
N GLY A 630 18.30 1.18 16.34
CA GLY A 630 19.39 1.12 17.32
C GLY A 630 19.32 2.22 18.40
N ILE A 631 18.26 3.01 18.40
CA ILE A 631 18.08 4.16 19.30
C ILE A 631 16.68 4.12 19.93
N ASP A 632 15.66 3.77 19.14
CA ASP A 632 14.27 3.72 19.57
C ASP A 632 14.07 2.70 20.69
N GLU A 633 13.65 3.23 21.82
CA GLU A 633 13.37 2.47 23.02
C GLU A 633 11.86 2.33 23.22
N PHE A 634 11.39 1.11 23.40
CA PHE A 634 9.98 0.81 23.62
C PHE A 634 9.71 0.39 25.06
N PHE A 635 8.55 0.74 25.58
CA PHE A 635 8.03 0.22 26.85
C PHE A 635 6.51 0.05 26.78
N LEU A 636 5.90 -0.60 27.77
CA LEU A 636 4.45 -0.73 27.89
C LEU A 636 3.94 0.06 29.09
N THR A 637 2.72 0.56 28.97
CA THR A 637 1.97 1.18 30.06
C THR A 637 0.63 0.48 30.26
N PHE A 638 0.13 0.47 31.50
CA PHE A 638 -1.06 -0.30 31.87
C PHE A 638 -2.07 0.56 32.65
N ASP A 639 -3.36 0.41 32.35
CA ASP A 639 -4.45 0.89 33.20
C ASP A 639 -4.53 0.03 34.47
N GLN A 640 -4.33 -1.28 34.33
CA GLN A 640 -4.17 -2.21 35.44
C GLN A 640 -3.28 -3.40 35.05
N ILE A 641 -2.37 -3.79 35.94
CA ILE A 641 -1.70 -5.09 35.89
C ILE A 641 -1.52 -5.64 37.31
N GLY A 642 -2.15 -6.78 37.59
CA GLY A 642 -2.26 -7.32 38.94
C GLY A 642 -2.94 -6.32 39.89
N SER A 643 -2.21 -5.92 40.93
CA SER A 643 -2.68 -4.93 41.91
C SER A 643 -2.32 -3.48 41.56
N ASN A 644 -1.45 -3.25 40.57
CA ASN A 644 -1.04 -1.92 40.14
C ASN A 644 -2.09 -1.33 39.20
N GLN A 645 -2.43 -0.05 39.39
CA GLN A 645 -3.47 0.63 38.63
C GLN A 645 -3.05 2.06 38.29
N PHE A 646 -3.43 2.51 37.10
CA PHE A 646 -3.35 3.89 36.65
C PHE A 646 -4.71 4.33 36.10
N ALA A 647 -5.33 5.32 36.75
CA ALA A 647 -6.62 5.85 36.32
C ALA A 647 -6.42 6.84 35.16
N ARG A 648 -6.68 6.39 33.93
CA ARG A 648 -6.65 7.27 32.77
C ARG A 648 -7.87 8.19 32.76
N ILE A 649 -7.62 9.46 32.52
CA ILE A 649 -8.69 10.45 32.33
C ILE A 649 -9.07 10.40 30.86
N GLU A 650 -10.24 9.85 30.55
CA GLU A 650 -10.77 9.89 29.19
C GLU A 650 -11.07 11.35 28.80
N PRO A 651 -10.65 11.81 27.60
CA PRO A 651 -10.98 13.16 27.16
C PRO A 651 -12.49 13.37 27.21
N ALA A 652 -12.93 14.53 27.71
CA ALA A 652 -14.34 14.86 27.67
C ALA A 652 -14.83 14.76 26.21
N PRO A 653 -15.97 14.11 25.93
CA PRO A 653 -16.50 14.05 24.58
C PRO A 653 -16.60 15.46 24.02
N LEU A 654 -16.17 15.63 22.76
CA LEU A 654 -16.23 16.92 22.09
C LEU A 654 -17.65 17.48 22.22
N PRO A 655 -17.82 18.76 22.58
CA PRO A 655 -19.13 19.37 22.62
C PRO A 655 -19.80 19.20 21.26
N GLN A 656 -21.08 18.79 21.25
CA GLN A 656 -21.84 18.74 20.01
C GLN A 656 -21.72 20.08 19.29
N PRO A 657 -21.45 20.10 17.97
CA PRO A 657 -21.47 21.36 17.23
C PRO A 657 -22.85 22.01 17.40
N GLU A 658 -22.88 23.31 17.64
CA GLU A 658 -24.15 24.05 17.63
C GLU A 658 -24.85 23.79 16.29
N PRO A 659 -26.18 23.53 16.30
CA PRO A 659 -26.93 23.40 15.06
C PRO A 659 -26.67 24.60 14.16
N ALA A 660 -26.33 24.35 12.90
CA ALA A 660 -26.07 25.42 11.94
C ALA A 660 -27.32 26.29 11.79
N ASP A 661 -27.16 27.61 11.98
CA ASP A 661 -28.20 28.60 11.70
C ASP A 661 -28.35 28.72 10.18
N LEU A 662 -29.31 27.97 9.63
CA LEU A 662 -29.62 28.00 8.20
C LEU A 662 -30.37 29.29 7.86
N PRO A 663 -30.14 29.88 6.67
CA PRO A 663 -30.89 31.05 6.24
C PRO A 663 -32.40 30.76 6.21
N ALA A 664 -33.20 31.76 6.56
CA ALA A 664 -34.66 31.65 6.61
C ALA A 664 -35.23 31.12 5.28
N SER A 665 -35.90 29.96 5.33
CA SER A 665 -36.60 29.40 4.19
C SER A 665 -37.93 30.16 3.98
N PRO A 666 -38.37 30.38 2.73
CA PRO A 666 -39.68 30.96 2.46
C PRO A 666 -40.83 30.13 3.06
N GLU A 667 -41.83 30.80 3.64
CA GLU A 667 -43.05 30.18 4.17
C GLU A 667 -43.98 29.64 3.05
N ILE A 668 -43.79 30.13 1.82
CA ILE A 668 -44.55 29.74 0.62
C ILE A 668 -43.62 28.99 -0.33
N GLY A 669 -44.06 27.82 -0.81
CA GLY A 669 -43.33 26.94 -1.71
C GLY A 669 -44.00 26.77 -3.08
N LEU A 670 -43.28 26.10 -3.98
CA LEU A 670 -43.85 25.54 -5.21
C LEU A 670 -43.98 24.05 -5.04
N LYS A 671 -45.07 23.45 -5.51
CA LYS A 671 -45.14 22.00 -5.66
C LYS A 671 -44.10 21.54 -6.69
N THR A 672 -43.43 20.45 -6.39
CA THR A 672 -42.49 19.80 -7.30
C THR A 672 -43.23 19.13 -8.47
N PHE A 673 -42.47 18.76 -9.51
CA PHE A 673 -43.00 18.13 -10.72
C PHE A 673 -43.87 16.89 -10.41
N ASP A 674 -43.47 16.05 -9.46
CA ASP A 674 -44.20 14.83 -9.09
C ASP A 674 -45.48 15.17 -8.30
N GLU A 675 -45.42 16.19 -7.43
CA GLU A 675 -46.58 16.65 -6.64
C GLU A 675 -47.64 17.33 -7.49
N ILE A 676 -47.24 18.11 -8.49
CA ILE A 676 -48.15 18.69 -9.49
C ILE A 676 -48.87 17.57 -10.24
N ASN A 677 -48.13 16.57 -10.72
CA ASN A 677 -48.70 15.45 -11.46
C ASN A 677 -49.67 14.62 -10.60
N ALA A 678 -49.29 14.32 -9.36
CA ALA A 678 -50.15 13.62 -8.39
C ALA A 678 -51.39 14.43 -8.01
N SER A 679 -51.25 15.74 -7.84
CA SER A 679 -52.36 16.65 -7.52
C SER A 679 -53.38 16.67 -8.65
N MET A 680 -52.94 16.85 -9.90
CA MET A 680 -53.84 16.87 -11.06
C MET A 680 -54.54 15.53 -11.27
N ALA A 681 -53.84 14.41 -11.09
CA ALA A 681 -54.44 13.08 -11.15
C ALA A 681 -55.54 12.90 -10.10
N ARG A 682 -55.28 13.29 -8.84
CA ARG A 682 -56.25 13.19 -7.75
C ARG A 682 -57.45 14.10 -7.96
N MET A 683 -57.22 15.32 -8.43
CA MET A 683 -58.26 16.32 -8.66
C MET A 683 -59.20 15.89 -9.79
N THR A 684 -58.66 15.42 -10.91
CA THR A 684 -59.44 15.03 -12.09
C THR A 684 -59.97 13.59 -12.03
N GLY A 685 -59.35 12.71 -11.24
CA GLY A 685 -59.64 11.27 -11.26
C GLY A 685 -58.99 10.52 -12.43
N VAL A 686 -58.23 11.20 -13.28
CA VAL A 686 -57.46 10.59 -14.37
C VAL A 686 -56.14 10.05 -13.80
N ALA A 687 -55.80 8.79 -14.11
CA ALA A 687 -54.55 8.19 -13.64
C ALA A 687 -53.33 8.86 -14.29
N THR A 688 -52.25 9.01 -13.52
CA THR A 688 -50.94 9.49 -14.04
C THR A 688 -50.39 8.59 -15.15
N THR A 689 -50.82 7.33 -15.21
CA THR A 689 -50.45 6.35 -16.23
C THR A 689 -51.31 6.43 -17.50
N HIS A 690 -52.27 7.36 -17.60
CA HIS A 690 -53.03 7.57 -18.83
C HIS A 690 -52.04 7.94 -19.97
N PRO A 691 -52.08 7.29 -21.14
CA PRO A 691 -51.03 7.41 -22.16
C PRO A 691 -50.69 8.86 -22.55
N ASP A 692 -51.70 9.68 -22.83
CA ASP A 692 -51.50 11.07 -23.26
C ASP A 692 -50.99 11.98 -22.13
N VAL A 693 -51.42 11.71 -20.89
CA VAL A 693 -50.97 12.42 -19.68
C VAL A 693 -49.51 12.07 -19.41
N SER A 694 -49.15 10.79 -19.45
CA SER A 694 -47.77 10.32 -19.25
C SER A 694 -46.83 10.86 -20.32
N ALA A 695 -47.25 10.87 -21.59
CA ALA A 695 -46.48 11.44 -22.69
C ALA A 695 -46.25 12.96 -22.52
N THR A 696 -47.30 13.70 -22.17
CA THR A 696 -47.20 15.16 -21.90
C THR A 696 -46.32 15.43 -20.70
N TYR A 697 -46.48 14.68 -19.61
CA TYR A 697 -45.68 14.78 -18.40
C TYR A 697 -44.19 14.59 -18.69
N ASN A 698 -43.83 13.52 -19.39
CA ASN A 698 -42.42 13.25 -19.74
C ASN A 698 -41.83 14.36 -20.63
N THR A 699 -42.66 15.00 -21.46
CA THR A 699 -42.24 16.11 -22.32
C THR A 699 -41.95 17.38 -21.50
N VAL A 700 -42.82 17.72 -20.54
CA VAL A 700 -42.74 18.98 -19.80
C VAL A 700 -42.09 18.86 -18.41
N LYS A 701 -41.71 17.66 -17.96
CA LYS A 701 -41.13 17.40 -16.64
C LYS A 701 -39.95 18.31 -16.30
N GLN A 702 -39.03 18.50 -17.26
CA GLN A 702 -37.85 19.36 -17.07
C GLN A 702 -38.20 20.84 -16.96
N GLN A 703 -39.41 21.23 -17.35
CA GLN A 703 -39.92 22.59 -17.27
C GLN A 703 -40.74 22.83 -15.99
N LEU A 704 -40.92 21.83 -15.12
CA LEU A 704 -41.63 21.94 -13.83
C LEU A 704 -40.65 22.14 -12.65
N PRO A 705 -41.10 22.65 -11.49
CA PRO A 705 -40.23 22.88 -10.33
C PRO A 705 -39.63 21.59 -9.77
N THR A 706 -38.37 21.63 -9.34
CA THR A 706 -37.65 20.50 -8.71
C THR A 706 -37.45 20.67 -7.21
N VAL A 707 -37.72 21.85 -6.66
CA VAL A 707 -37.56 22.19 -5.25
C VAL A 707 -38.75 23.05 -4.78
N GLU A 708 -39.07 22.95 -3.49
CA GLU A 708 -40.22 23.61 -2.88
C GLU A 708 -39.94 25.07 -2.49
N ASN A 709 -39.40 25.86 -3.43
CA ASN A 709 -39.00 27.24 -3.15
C ASN A 709 -39.63 28.23 -4.15
N ILE A 710 -40.40 29.18 -3.64
CA ILE A 710 -41.06 30.23 -4.44
C ILE A 710 -40.08 31.12 -5.22
N GLN A 711 -38.87 31.31 -4.71
CA GLN A 711 -37.82 32.08 -5.40
C GLN A 711 -37.31 31.38 -6.67
N GLY A 712 -37.56 30.06 -6.78
CA GLY A 712 -37.26 29.27 -7.97
C GLY A 712 -38.31 29.36 -9.07
N PHE A 713 -39.35 30.20 -8.92
CA PHE A 713 -40.43 30.29 -9.91
C PHE A 713 -39.95 30.85 -11.26
N LEU A 714 -40.17 30.09 -12.33
CA LEU A 714 -39.89 30.47 -13.71
C LEU A 714 -41.17 30.46 -14.55
N SER A 715 -41.23 31.31 -15.58
CA SER A 715 -42.35 31.35 -16.54
C SER A 715 -42.56 30.02 -17.26
N SER A 716 -41.51 29.22 -17.43
CA SER A 716 -41.58 27.87 -17.98
C SER A 716 -42.46 26.93 -17.15
N HIS A 717 -42.50 27.11 -15.82
CA HIS A 717 -43.34 26.31 -14.93
C HIS A 717 -44.82 26.53 -15.23
N GLN A 718 -45.25 27.77 -15.47
CA GLN A 718 -46.64 28.06 -15.83
C GLN A 718 -47.04 27.44 -17.17
N MET A 719 -46.14 27.48 -18.15
CA MET A 719 -46.40 26.85 -19.44
C MET A 719 -46.52 25.34 -19.33
N ALA A 720 -45.66 24.70 -18.54
CA ALA A 720 -45.70 23.26 -18.29
C ALA A 720 -46.94 22.84 -17.51
N VAL A 721 -47.30 23.57 -16.45
CA VAL A 721 -48.53 23.36 -15.66
C VAL A 721 -49.77 23.51 -16.56
N THR A 722 -49.80 24.51 -17.44
CA THR A 722 -50.91 24.73 -18.37
C THR A 722 -51.06 23.55 -19.35
N GLN A 723 -49.96 23.06 -19.92
CA GLN A 723 -49.98 21.90 -20.82
C GLN A 723 -50.47 20.64 -20.11
N MET A 724 -50.01 20.41 -18.88
CA MET A 724 -50.50 19.31 -18.04
C MET A 724 -51.99 19.45 -17.73
N ALA A 725 -52.45 20.65 -17.35
CA ALA A 725 -53.84 20.91 -17.03
C ALA A 725 -54.76 20.68 -18.24
N ILE A 726 -54.36 21.15 -19.43
CA ILE A 726 -55.09 20.89 -20.68
C ILE A 726 -55.21 19.39 -20.92
N GLN A 727 -54.12 18.64 -20.79
CA GLN A 727 -54.13 17.20 -21.07
C GLN A 727 -54.96 16.40 -20.06
N TYR A 728 -54.88 16.74 -18.78
CA TYR A 728 -55.69 16.13 -17.72
C TYR A 728 -57.19 16.43 -17.91
N CYS A 729 -57.54 17.66 -18.24
CA CYS A 729 -58.92 18.05 -18.51
C CYS A 729 -59.46 17.48 -19.82
N ASP A 730 -58.62 17.31 -20.84
CA ASP A 730 -58.98 16.61 -22.07
C ASP A 730 -59.32 15.14 -21.80
N ALA A 731 -58.47 14.42 -21.07
CA ALA A 731 -58.71 13.03 -20.68
C ALA A 731 -59.96 12.86 -19.80
N LEU A 732 -60.18 13.80 -18.87
CA LEU A 732 -61.37 13.85 -18.01
C LEU A 732 -62.66 14.00 -18.83
N VAL A 733 -62.73 14.99 -19.72
CA VAL A 733 -63.94 15.31 -20.49
C VAL A 733 -64.17 14.32 -21.63
N SER A 734 -63.12 13.71 -22.18
CA SER A 734 -63.25 12.69 -23.23
C SER A 734 -63.74 11.34 -22.67
N SER A 735 -63.62 11.11 -21.36
CA SER A 735 -64.14 9.91 -20.69
C SER A 735 -65.59 10.10 -20.26
N SER A 736 -66.51 9.31 -20.81
CA SER A 736 -67.95 9.40 -20.48
C SER A 736 -68.22 9.21 -18.99
N GLN A 737 -67.50 8.29 -18.34
CA GLN A 737 -67.63 8.01 -16.91
C GLN A 737 -67.12 9.18 -16.06
N LEU A 738 -65.85 9.55 -16.22
CA LEU A 738 -65.22 10.61 -15.41
C LEU A 738 -65.91 11.96 -15.61
N ARG A 739 -66.34 12.25 -16.84
CA ARG A 739 -67.13 13.45 -17.14
C ARG A 739 -68.48 13.45 -16.42
N SER A 740 -69.19 12.33 -16.40
CA SER A 740 -70.49 12.23 -15.70
C SER A 740 -70.34 12.34 -14.18
N ASP A 741 -69.21 11.86 -13.65
CA ASP A 741 -68.88 11.93 -12.22
C ASP A 741 -68.46 13.35 -11.80
N MET A 742 -67.71 14.07 -12.64
CA MET A 742 -67.27 15.44 -12.38
C MET A 742 -68.38 16.47 -12.61
N PHE A 743 -69.20 16.31 -13.65
CA PHE A 743 -70.20 17.29 -14.08
C PHE A 743 -71.62 16.69 -14.10
N PRO A 744 -72.18 16.31 -12.94
CA PRO A 744 -73.47 15.65 -12.87
C PRO A 744 -74.59 16.57 -13.36
N GLY A 745 -75.41 16.05 -14.28
CA GLY A 745 -76.59 16.75 -14.80
C GLY A 745 -76.33 17.73 -15.95
N PHE A 746 -75.08 17.96 -16.36
CA PHE A 746 -74.78 18.77 -17.55
C PHE A 746 -75.00 17.98 -18.85
N ASN A 747 -75.70 18.58 -19.82
CA ASN A 747 -76.02 17.93 -21.09
C ASN A 747 -74.94 18.21 -22.16
N PHE A 748 -73.94 17.35 -22.25
CA PHE A 748 -72.87 17.44 -23.27
C PHE A 748 -73.34 17.27 -24.72
N SER A 749 -74.53 16.71 -24.95
CA SER A 749 -75.10 16.53 -26.29
C SER A 749 -75.83 17.77 -26.81
N ALA A 750 -76.03 18.79 -25.96
CA ALA A 750 -76.61 20.07 -26.37
C ALA A 750 -75.58 20.94 -27.09
N PRO A 751 -75.98 21.73 -28.11
CA PRO A 751 -75.09 22.67 -28.76
C PRO A 751 -74.66 23.79 -27.80
N ALA A 752 -73.46 24.32 -28.02
CA ALA A 752 -72.81 25.23 -27.08
C ALA A 752 -73.58 26.55 -26.85
N ASP A 753 -74.43 26.96 -27.80
CA ASP A 753 -75.31 28.13 -27.71
C ASP A 753 -76.47 27.97 -26.72
N SER A 754 -76.79 26.74 -26.29
CA SER A 754 -77.88 26.44 -25.36
C SER A 754 -77.45 25.61 -24.15
N ALA A 755 -76.35 24.85 -24.25
CA ALA A 755 -75.87 23.97 -23.19
C ALA A 755 -75.51 24.69 -21.87
N PHE A 756 -75.09 25.97 -21.96
CA PHE A 756 -74.65 26.76 -20.81
C PHE A 756 -75.70 27.75 -20.28
N GLU A 757 -76.86 27.87 -20.93
CA GLU A 757 -77.98 28.69 -20.46
C GLU A 757 -78.72 28.03 -19.27
N HIS A 758 -79.69 28.73 -18.67
CA HIS A 758 -80.62 28.18 -17.67
C HIS A 758 -79.94 27.46 -16.47
N GLY A 759 -78.74 27.91 -16.08
CA GLY A 759 -77.95 27.31 -14.99
C GLY A 759 -76.87 26.32 -15.44
N GLY A 760 -76.71 26.07 -16.75
CA GLY A 760 -75.69 25.17 -17.31
C GLY A 760 -74.26 25.55 -16.94
N LYS A 761 -73.92 26.85 -16.90
CA LYS A 761 -72.61 27.32 -16.42
C LYS A 761 -72.29 26.85 -15.00
N SER A 762 -73.24 26.95 -14.08
CA SER A 762 -73.06 26.55 -12.68
C SER A 762 -72.84 25.05 -12.52
N LEU A 763 -73.38 24.22 -13.42
CA LEU A 763 -73.15 22.77 -13.44
C LEU A 763 -71.70 22.40 -13.83
N ILE A 764 -70.96 23.32 -14.45
CA ILE A 764 -69.52 23.15 -14.77
C ILE A 764 -68.64 23.86 -13.74
N ILE A 765 -68.95 25.10 -13.42
CA ILE A 765 -68.10 25.95 -12.57
C ILE A 765 -68.06 25.44 -11.13
N ASN A 766 -69.22 25.08 -10.55
CA ASN A 766 -69.28 24.73 -9.13
C ASN A 766 -68.48 23.45 -8.79
N PRO A 767 -68.56 22.37 -9.60
CA PRO A 767 -67.69 21.21 -9.39
C PRO A 767 -66.19 21.53 -9.51
N LEU A 768 -65.79 22.38 -10.47
CA LEU A 768 -64.39 22.77 -10.64
C LEU A 768 -63.86 23.53 -9.43
N ILE A 769 -64.62 24.49 -8.90
CA ILE A 769 -64.24 25.23 -7.68
C ILE A 769 -64.15 24.26 -6.51
N SER A 770 -65.16 23.40 -6.31
CA SER A 770 -65.19 22.47 -5.17
C SER A 770 -64.06 21.45 -5.21
N ARG A 771 -63.60 21.03 -6.40
CA ARG A 771 -62.59 19.97 -6.56
C ARG A 771 -61.17 20.50 -6.68
N PHE A 772 -60.96 21.64 -7.33
CA PHE A 772 -59.61 22.11 -7.69
C PHE A 772 -59.12 23.32 -6.87
N VAL A 773 -60.03 24.06 -6.25
CA VAL A 773 -59.71 25.24 -5.44
C VAL A 773 -59.96 24.96 -3.97
N GLY A 774 -61.08 24.31 -3.65
CA GLY A 774 -61.54 24.12 -2.28
C GLY A 774 -62.44 25.25 -1.79
N THR A 775 -63.04 25.07 -0.63
CA THR A 775 -63.97 26.02 -0.01
C THR A 775 -63.43 26.49 1.34
N ASN A 776 -63.52 27.79 1.62
CA ASN A 776 -63.14 28.41 2.90
C ASN A 776 -61.66 28.27 3.31
N LEU A 777 -60.70 28.24 2.37
CA LEU A 777 -59.28 28.32 2.70
C LEU A 777 -58.88 29.76 3.09
N ALA A 778 -57.87 29.89 3.96
CA ALA A 778 -57.41 31.18 4.46
C ALA A 778 -56.80 32.08 3.36
N SER A 779 -56.28 31.48 2.29
CA SER A 779 -55.67 32.16 1.15
C SER A 779 -56.14 31.54 -0.18
N GLN A 780 -57.31 31.96 -0.66
CA GLN A 780 -57.84 31.61 -1.99
C GLN A 780 -58.63 32.80 -2.58
N PRO A 781 -58.82 32.89 -3.91
CA PRO A 781 -59.73 33.86 -4.50
C PRO A 781 -61.16 33.63 -4.03
N SER A 782 -61.99 34.68 -4.03
CA SER A 782 -63.41 34.52 -3.66
C SER A 782 -64.13 33.67 -4.70
N THR A 783 -65.08 32.84 -4.26
CA THR A 783 -65.88 32.00 -5.16
C THR A 783 -66.56 32.82 -6.25
N THR A 784 -67.08 34.00 -5.90
CA THR A 784 -67.75 34.91 -6.84
C THR A 784 -66.82 35.46 -7.91
N ASP A 785 -65.55 35.74 -7.59
CA ASP A 785 -64.58 36.20 -8.59
C ASP A 785 -64.26 35.08 -9.58
N ILE A 786 -64.03 33.85 -9.10
CA ILE A 786 -63.76 32.69 -9.96
C ILE A 786 -64.98 32.38 -10.85
N GLU A 787 -66.19 32.42 -10.29
CA GLU A 787 -67.43 32.23 -11.04
C GLU A 787 -67.59 33.28 -12.15
N THR A 788 -67.23 34.53 -11.87
CA THR A 788 -67.31 35.63 -12.84
C THR A 788 -66.33 35.42 -13.99
N GLU A 789 -65.07 35.12 -13.70
CA GLU A 789 -64.02 34.90 -14.71
C GLU A 789 -64.31 33.68 -15.59
N LEU A 790 -64.69 32.55 -14.98
CA LEU A 790 -65.03 31.34 -15.74
C LEU A 790 -66.34 31.51 -16.52
N GLY A 791 -67.30 32.26 -15.99
CA GLY A 791 -68.53 32.61 -16.69
C GLY A 791 -68.27 33.41 -17.96
N GLN A 792 -67.38 34.41 -17.89
CA GLN A 792 -66.94 35.19 -19.03
C GLN A 792 -66.14 34.36 -20.04
N LEU A 793 -65.28 33.46 -19.56
CA LEU A 793 -64.55 32.54 -20.44
C LEU A 793 -65.52 31.65 -21.23
N ILE A 794 -66.53 31.07 -20.56
CA ILE A 794 -67.57 30.28 -21.22
C ILE A 794 -68.32 31.14 -22.25
N ASP A 795 -68.74 32.36 -21.89
CA ASP A 795 -69.42 33.26 -22.83
C ASP A 795 -68.59 33.51 -24.09
N ASN A 796 -67.32 33.87 -23.92
CA ASN A 796 -66.40 34.12 -25.03
C ASN A 796 -66.20 32.88 -25.93
N LEU A 797 -66.12 31.68 -25.33
CA LEU A 797 -65.91 30.45 -26.08
C LEU A 797 -67.21 29.89 -26.71
N THR A 798 -68.39 30.34 -26.29
CA THR A 798 -69.68 29.92 -26.86
C THR A 798 -70.12 30.73 -28.08
N VAL A 799 -69.46 31.86 -28.39
CA VAL A 799 -69.74 32.66 -29.59
C VAL A 799 -69.31 31.89 -30.87
N CYS A 800 -70.25 31.71 -31.79
CA CYS A 800 -70.04 31.04 -33.09
C CYS A 800 -70.74 31.81 -34.22
N ASP A 801 -70.02 32.17 -35.29
CA ASP A 801 -70.58 33.01 -36.39
C ASP A 801 -71.53 32.24 -37.34
N ALA A 802 -71.34 30.93 -37.53
CA ALA A 802 -72.08 30.10 -38.51
C ALA A 802 -72.57 28.75 -37.93
N GLY A 803 -72.93 28.74 -36.65
CA GLY A 803 -73.26 27.53 -35.88
C GLY A 803 -72.03 26.86 -35.29
N CYS A 804 -72.15 26.34 -34.07
CA CYS A 804 -71.03 25.71 -33.38
C CYS A 804 -70.77 24.29 -33.89
N SER A 805 -69.50 23.87 -33.91
CA SER A 805 -69.13 22.48 -34.17
C SER A 805 -69.73 21.54 -33.12
N ALA A 806 -69.99 20.29 -33.48
CA ALA A 806 -70.65 19.32 -32.60
C ALA A 806 -69.85 19.03 -31.31
N ASP A 807 -68.54 19.25 -31.33
CA ASP A 807 -67.60 19.09 -30.22
C ASP A 807 -67.33 20.39 -29.45
N ARG A 808 -67.99 21.50 -29.81
CA ARG A 808 -67.73 22.82 -29.20
C ARG A 808 -68.06 22.83 -27.72
N THR A 809 -69.16 22.22 -27.30
CA THR A 809 -69.57 22.12 -25.89
C THR A 809 -68.48 21.42 -25.06
N GLU A 810 -67.93 20.32 -25.56
CA GLU A 810 -66.84 19.60 -24.88
C GLU A 810 -65.56 20.45 -24.83
N THR A 811 -65.24 21.15 -25.91
CA THR A 811 -64.07 22.05 -25.99
C THR A 811 -64.16 23.19 -24.97
N VAL A 812 -65.34 23.80 -24.81
CA VAL A 812 -65.58 24.86 -23.82
C VAL A 812 -65.36 24.32 -22.40
N VAL A 813 -65.85 23.12 -22.10
CA VAL A 813 -65.66 22.50 -20.78
C VAL A 813 -64.20 22.12 -20.54
N LYS A 814 -63.48 21.59 -21.54
CA LYS A 814 -62.04 21.29 -21.46
C LYS A 814 -61.23 22.55 -21.14
N ALA A 815 -61.49 23.65 -21.84
CA ALA A 815 -60.82 24.93 -21.62
C ALA A 815 -61.12 25.52 -20.24
N THR A 816 -62.38 25.46 -19.81
CA THR A 816 -62.80 25.96 -18.49
C THR A 816 -62.17 25.13 -17.36
N CYS A 817 -62.12 23.80 -17.51
CA CYS A 817 -61.44 22.91 -16.58
C CYS A 817 -59.94 23.23 -16.50
N ALA A 818 -59.27 23.38 -17.64
CA ALA A 818 -57.84 23.63 -17.70
C ALA A 818 -57.45 24.98 -17.08
N ALA A 819 -58.31 26.01 -17.23
CA ALA A 819 -58.09 27.33 -16.64
C ALA A 819 -58.04 27.29 -15.11
N VAL A 820 -58.86 26.44 -14.47
CA VAL A 820 -58.87 26.28 -13.01
C VAL A 820 -57.74 25.35 -12.56
N LEU A 821 -57.58 24.21 -13.24
CA LEU A 821 -56.59 23.20 -12.88
C LEU A 821 -55.15 23.69 -13.08
N GLY A 822 -54.90 24.55 -14.06
CA GLY A 822 -53.60 25.16 -14.33
C GLY A 822 -53.30 26.41 -13.48
N SER A 823 -54.17 26.77 -12.55
CA SER A 823 -54.01 27.96 -11.72
C SER A 823 -53.02 27.76 -10.57
N ALA A 824 -52.77 28.83 -9.80
CA ALA A 824 -51.88 28.81 -8.65
C ALA A 824 -52.27 27.76 -7.59
N THR A 825 -53.52 27.29 -7.55
CA THR A 825 -53.98 26.25 -6.60
C THR A 825 -53.26 24.91 -6.79
N THR A 826 -52.76 24.66 -8.00
CA THR A 826 -52.04 23.42 -8.33
C THR A 826 -50.53 23.58 -8.25
N LEU A 827 -50.01 24.81 -8.26
CA LEU A 827 -48.57 25.09 -8.30
C LEU A 827 -48.00 25.58 -6.97
N VAL A 828 -48.74 26.39 -6.21
CA VAL A 828 -48.26 27.00 -4.97
C VAL A 828 -48.68 26.14 -3.77
N GLN A 829 -47.83 26.05 -2.75
CA GLN A 829 -48.13 25.36 -1.49
C GLN A 829 -47.66 26.12 -0.26
#